data_AF-A0A8I0GA00-F1
#
_entry.id   AF-A0A8I0GA00-F1
#
_cell.length_a   1.000
_cell.length_b   1.000
_cell.length_c   1.000
_cell.angle_alpha   90.00
_cell.angle_beta   90.00
_cell.angle_gamma   90.00
#
_symmetry.space_group_name_H-M   'P 1'
#
loop_
_entity.id
_entity.type
_entity.pdbx_description
1 polymer ?
#
loop_
_entity_poly.entity_id
_entity_poly.type
_entity_poly.pdbx_seq_one_letter_code
_entity_poly.pdbx_strand_id
1 'polypeptide(L)'
;MPALSPPWWDELCGYLEAHSTAHDDLPALVKVDERLAGETDLTVSSLINRWRPYRDESTPDHLRAWLGIGEAGAVDVDLVCDGPHALVAGTTGSGKSEALVTWLLGLAWRYPPSQLGLVLVDYKGGETFAALAPLPHVCGVVSDLDAQATRRALQSLTAELARRERLRQARRSVGRRLIVVIDEFRRLAEDEPELLTSLLRIATIGRSLGVHVILATQRPAGIVDHHMRANLPLRLCLRVLENADSHDVLGTSAAAHLPRVPGRGILMGNGHVQVAYVGNQEEVKRHVTALRTAWDTLAPHRLDPPWAPPLPDRIDWNERTKWSDAPDHTAIGWHDLPTEQRICSLTLPSTLSALVVGAPGSGRTTAARACARAFAERGIACHVIARPGTHWPEATTLLSTTDVALAWELLMRVTHLSGLVVIDGVDDLLSESDRLLGIGAMSELLASLARRRGPDAHVVLTGSATLATARWTHSLRQHIVLPIRHPMEAAHVGLTTRQCDDIDRPGRAIWMEDGHNSLVHFATPPSVTPARATDSSHPIVVPLREPPPHSSADVIAMTTPENAPLRITKHRSWIVACAPGPLRESLRAVVTRAYDEVGQPASIIDLDGTDIPSAFTSHRALVVFTSPSRLRQTYAGPLHELRENAGVIVCAHDSELRAMVPPDFTHLAALDPSSPARGLYISRGVAHQLALRRPPM
;
A
#
# COMPACT_ATOMS: atom_id res chain seq x y z
N MET A 1 41.52 -64.97 -12.94
CA MET A 1 40.30 -64.41 -12.30
C MET A 1 40.28 -62.92 -12.59
N PRO A 2 39.22 -62.37 -13.20
CA PRO A 2 39.15 -60.93 -13.41
C PRO A 2 38.96 -60.25 -12.06
N ALA A 3 39.82 -59.28 -11.76
CA ALA A 3 39.73 -58.46 -10.55
C ALA A 3 38.52 -57.54 -10.67
N LEU A 4 37.52 -57.76 -9.81
CA LEU A 4 36.31 -56.95 -9.74
C LEU A 4 36.66 -55.63 -9.04
N SER A 5 36.22 -54.51 -9.62
CA SER A 5 36.50 -53.15 -9.14
C SER A 5 35.68 -52.80 -7.88
N PRO A 6 36.15 -51.86 -7.03
CA PRO A 6 35.44 -51.44 -5.81
C PRO A 6 33.94 -51.08 -5.98
N PRO A 7 33.50 -50.40 -7.07
CA PRO A 7 32.10 -50.03 -7.24
C PRO A 7 31.14 -51.22 -7.32
N TRP A 8 31.60 -52.35 -7.88
CA TRP A 8 30.78 -53.55 -7.98
C TRP A 8 30.55 -54.20 -6.61
N TRP A 9 31.52 -54.09 -5.69
CA TRP A 9 31.38 -54.61 -4.33
C TRP A 9 30.37 -53.79 -3.52
N ASP A 10 30.40 -52.46 -3.64
CA ASP A 10 29.42 -51.59 -2.99
C ASP A 10 28.01 -51.81 -3.56
N GLU A 11 27.89 -52.03 -4.87
CA GLU A 11 26.61 -52.32 -5.54
C GLU A 11 26.08 -53.73 -5.16
N LEU A 12 26.96 -54.73 -5.03
CA LEU A 12 26.62 -56.07 -4.54
C LEU A 12 26.25 -56.05 -3.05
N CYS A 13 26.97 -55.31 -2.21
CA CYS A 13 26.63 -55.13 -0.80
C CYS A 13 25.28 -54.41 -0.66
N GLY A 14 25.03 -53.35 -1.44
CA GLY A 14 23.72 -52.70 -1.49
C GLY A 14 22.61 -53.63 -2.00
N TYR A 15 22.92 -54.49 -2.99
CA TYR A 15 21.98 -55.51 -3.49
C TYR A 15 21.71 -56.59 -2.44
N LEU A 16 22.73 -57.08 -1.74
CA LEU A 16 22.63 -58.10 -0.70
C LEU A 16 22.02 -57.57 0.60
N GLU A 17 22.17 -56.28 0.92
CA GLU A 17 21.44 -55.61 2.01
C GLU A 17 19.98 -55.41 1.63
N ALA A 18 19.69 -54.99 0.39
CA ALA A 18 18.32 -54.84 -0.12
C ALA A 18 17.59 -56.18 -0.33
N HIS A 19 18.31 -57.28 -0.55
CA HIS A 19 17.78 -58.64 -0.72
C HIS A 19 18.14 -59.57 0.44
N SER A 20 18.70 -59.03 1.53
CA SER A 20 18.78 -59.71 2.81
C SER A 20 17.34 -59.94 3.24
N THR A 21 16.96 -61.21 3.31
CA THR A 21 15.66 -61.66 3.81
C THR A 21 15.60 -61.52 5.33
N ALA A 22 15.94 -60.33 5.86
CA ALA A 22 15.30 -59.88 7.09
C ALA A 22 13.81 -59.86 6.75
N HIS A 23 13.06 -60.76 7.36
CA HIS A 23 11.61 -60.79 7.20
C HIS A 23 11.10 -59.38 7.48
N ASP A 24 10.26 -58.87 6.59
CA ASP A 24 9.60 -57.56 6.73
C ASP A 24 8.53 -57.67 7.84
N ASP A 25 8.97 -57.98 9.07
CA ASP A 25 8.16 -58.28 10.26
C ASP A 25 7.50 -57.03 10.84
N LEU A 26 7.77 -55.86 10.25
CA LEU A 26 7.11 -54.62 10.62
C LEU A 26 5.67 -54.59 10.11
N PRO A 27 4.70 -54.20 10.96
CA PRO A 27 3.30 -54.14 10.58
C PRO A 27 3.07 -53.20 9.39
N ALA A 28 2.08 -53.52 8.56
CA ALA A 28 1.71 -52.67 7.42
C ALA A 28 1.05 -51.34 7.84
N LEU A 29 0.48 -51.29 9.04
CA LEU A 29 -0.16 -50.12 9.62
C LEU A 29 0.09 -50.13 11.13
N VAL A 30 0.48 -48.98 11.68
CA VAL A 30 0.57 -48.74 13.12
C VAL A 30 -0.34 -47.57 13.43
N LYS A 31 -1.39 -47.76 14.22
CA LYS A 31 -2.21 -46.63 14.66
C LYS A 31 -1.59 -45.96 15.86
N VAL A 32 -1.76 -44.64 15.95
CA VAL A 32 -1.19 -43.89 17.07
C VAL A 32 -1.74 -44.34 18.42
N ASP A 33 -3.04 -44.64 18.48
CA ASP A 33 -3.71 -45.10 19.70
C ASP A 33 -3.20 -46.45 20.23
N GLU A 34 -2.64 -47.31 19.37
CA GLU A 34 -2.19 -48.67 19.73
C GLU A 34 -0.97 -48.67 20.67
N ARG A 35 -0.07 -47.68 20.56
CA ARG A 35 1.01 -47.49 21.54
C ARG A 35 0.55 -46.69 22.76
N LEU A 36 -0.32 -45.72 22.56
CA LEU A 36 -0.81 -44.83 23.61
C LEU A 36 -1.68 -45.55 24.64
N ALA A 37 -2.39 -46.62 24.25
CA ALA A 37 -3.18 -47.47 25.12
C ALA A 37 -2.37 -48.14 26.26
N GLY A 38 -1.03 -48.22 26.14
CA GLY A 38 -0.15 -48.82 27.16
C GLY A 38 0.51 -47.84 28.13
N GLU A 39 0.80 -46.61 27.72
CA GLU A 39 1.62 -45.67 28.52
C GLU A 39 1.08 -44.22 28.60
N THR A 40 0.12 -43.81 27.76
CA THR A 40 -0.27 -42.39 27.68
C THR A 40 -1.68 -42.22 27.13
N ASP A 41 -2.66 -42.07 28.02
CA ASP A 41 -3.98 -41.53 27.66
C ASP A 41 -3.83 -40.16 26.97
N LEU A 42 -4.58 -39.91 25.89
CA LEU A 42 -4.63 -38.62 25.17
C LEU A 42 -5.89 -37.81 25.49
N THR A 43 -6.64 -38.19 26.52
CA THR A 43 -7.71 -37.33 27.04
C THR A 43 -7.18 -35.95 27.44
N VAL A 44 -8.08 -34.97 27.41
CA VAL A 44 -7.80 -33.59 27.83
C VAL A 44 -7.18 -33.55 29.23
N SER A 45 -7.67 -34.35 30.18
CA SER A 45 -7.14 -34.43 31.54
C SER A 45 -5.70 -34.94 31.60
N SER A 46 -5.37 -35.96 30.80
CA SER A 46 -4.01 -36.49 30.71
C SER A 46 -3.05 -35.47 30.10
N LEU A 47 -3.46 -34.77 29.04
CA LEU A 47 -2.68 -33.69 28.43
C LEU A 47 -2.40 -32.55 29.42
N ILE A 48 -3.42 -32.12 30.17
CA ILE A 48 -3.29 -31.10 31.23
C ILE A 48 -2.27 -31.53 32.28
N ASN A 49 -2.35 -32.77 32.77
CA ASN A 49 -1.42 -33.30 33.76
C ASN A 49 0.01 -33.39 33.23
N ARG A 50 0.17 -33.77 31.95
CA ARG A 50 1.47 -33.85 31.28
C ARG A 50 2.11 -32.47 31.06
N TRP A 51 1.31 -31.46 30.77
CA TRP A 51 1.80 -30.11 30.51
C TRP A 51 1.98 -29.25 31.77
N ARG A 52 1.31 -29.60 32.87
CA ARG A 52 1.37 -28.86 34.15
C ARG A 52 2.80 -28.59 34.65
N PRO A 53 3.78 -29.52 34.56
CA PRO A 53 5.16 -29.29 35.01
C PRO A 53 5.91 -28.21 34.22
N TYR A 54 5.52 -27.94 32.97
CA TYR A 54 6.22 -27.00 32.09
C TYR A 54 5.80 -25.53 32.29
N ARG A 55 5.07 -25.22 33.37
CA ARG A 55 4.69 -23.85 33.74
C ARG A 55 5.88 -23.01 34.22
N ASP A 56 6.88 -23.64 34.83
CA ASP A 56 8.11 -22.97 35.30
C ASP A 56 9.20 -22.98 34.22
N GLU A 57 9.07 -22.05 33.26
CA GLU A 57 10.02 -21.40 32.33
C GLU A 57 11.33 -22.05 31.79
N SER A 58 11.68 -23.31 32.06
CA SER A 58 12.84 -23.93 31.41
C SER A 58 12.48 -24.44 30.01
N THR A 59 13.21 -23.99 28.99
CA THR A 59 13.13 -24.60 27.65
C THR A 59 13.51 -26.07 27.74
N PRO A 60 12.78 -26.98 27.07
CA PRO A 60 13.04 -28.42 27.21
C PRO A 60 14.42 -28.74 26.62
N ASP A 61 15.22 -29.59 27.28
CA ASP A 61 16.54 -29.99 26.77
C ASP A 61 16.47 -30.98 25.60
N HIS A 62 15.28 -31.48 25.29
CA HIS A 62 14.99 -32.44 24.23
C HIS A 62 13.70 -32.09 23.50
N LEU A 63 13.56 -32.56 22.27
CA LEU A 63 12.34 -32.46 21.46
C LEU A 63 12.04 -33.84 20.88
N ARG A 64 11.87 -34.80 21.79
CA ARG A 64 11.52 -36.17 21.48
C ARG A 64 10.05 -36.31 21.09
N ALA A 65 9.77 -36.98 19.99
CA ALA A 65 8.45 -37.46 19.62
C ALA A 65 8.51 -38.92 19.18
N TRP A 66 7.46 -39.66 19.48
CA TRP A 66 7.31 -40.99 18.93
C TRP A 66 6.92 -40.91 17.45
N LEU A 67 7.64 -41.65 16.60
CA LEU A 67 7.41 -41.67 15.16
C LEU A 67 6.68 -42.95 14.69
N GLY A 68 7.04 -44.10 15.25
CA GLY A 68 6.49 -45.39 14.78
C GLY A 68 7.21 -46.61 15.35
N ILE A 69 7.16 -47.72 14.64
CA ILE A 69 7.78 -48.99 15.06
C ILE A 69 8.87 -49.35 14.04
N GLY A 70 10.06 -49.64 14.53
CA GLY A 70 11.17 -50.22 13.78
C GLY A 70 11.48 -51.62 14.27
N GLU A 71 12.54 -52.22 13.74
CA GLU A 71 12.87 -53.64 14.00
C GLU A 71 13.13 -53.92 15.49
N ALA A 72 13.70 -52.95 16.20
CA ALA A 72 13.93 -53.00 17.65
C ALA A 72 12.71 -52.56 18.49
N GLY A 73 11.54 -52.36 17.86
CA GLY A 73 10.31 -51.90 18.50
C GLY A 73 10.09 -50.40 18.37
N ALA A 74 9.71 -49.76 19.47
CA ALA A 74 9.44 -48.33 19.59
C ALA A 74 10.53 -47.41 18.98
N VAL A 75 10.21 -46.59 17.98
CA VAL A 75 11.12 -45.58 17.40
C VAL A 75 10.70 -44.17 17.80
N ASP A 76 11.52 -43.55 18.63
CA ASP A 76 11.43 -42.13 18.98
C ASP A 76 12.47 -41.33 18.19
N VAL A 77 12.16 -40.07 17.90
CA VAL A 77 13.05 -39.11 17.24
C VAL A 77 13.15 -37.85 18.08
N ASP A 78 14.37 -37.38 18.34
CA ASP A 78 14.68 -36.20 19.13
C ASP A 78 15.40 -35.14 18.30
N LEU A 79 14.69 -34.05 17.99
CA LEU A 79 15.25 -32.92 17.24
C LEU A 79 16.37 -32.17 17.97
N VAL A 80 16.67 -32.45 19.23
CA VAL A 80 17.81 -31.82 19.91
C VAL A 80 19.04 -32.72 19.93
N CYS A 81 18.83 -34.01 20.17
CA CYS A 81 19.90 -34.99 20.37
C CYS A 81 20.33 -35.66 19.06
N ASP A 82 19.38 -36.00 18.19
CA ASP A 82 19.65 -36.80 16.99
C ASP A 82 20.03 -35.93 15.78
N GLY A 83 19.71 -34.63 15.86
CA GLY A 83 20.00 -33.65 14.83
C GLY A 83 19.09 -32.43 14.95
N PRO A 84 19.63 -31.20 15.08
CA PRO A 84 18.82 -29.99 15.21
C PRO A 84 17.89 -29.75 14.02
N HIS A 85 18.20 -30.36 12.87
CA HIS A 85 17.44 -30.25 11.64
C HIS A 85 17.25 -31.63 11.01
N ALA A 86 16.13 -31.78 10.32
CA ALA A 86 15.73 -33.03 9.70
C ALA A 86 15.44 -32.88 8.21
N LEU A 87 15.73 -33.94 7.45
CA LEU A 87 15.31 -34.09 6.06
C LEU A 87 14.33 -35.26 5.94
N VAL A 88 13.17 -35.01 5.33
CA VAL A 88 12.15 -36.01 5.05
C VAL A 88 11.95 -36.12 3.55
N ALA A 89 12.21 -37.30 2.98
CA ALA A 89 12.00 -37.55 1.56
C ALA A 89 10.97 -38.66 1.36
N GLY A 90 10.16 -38.54 0.31
CA GLY A 90 9.19 -39.57 -0.02
C GLY A 90 8.34 -39.17 -1.21
N THR A 91 8.21 -40.08 -2.17
CA THR A 91 7.42 -39.80 -3.38
C THR A 91 5.91 -39.77 -3.08
N THR A 92 5.10 -39.24 -3.99
CA THR A 92 3.64 -39.17 -3.80
C THR A 92 3.06 -40.54 -3.46
N GLY A 93 2.25 -40.61 -2.38
CA GLY A 93 1.65 -41.85 -1.90
C GLY A 93 2.54 -42.68 -0.95
N SER A 94 3.77 -42.24 -0.68
CA SER A 94 4.67 -42.89 0.31
C SER A 94 4.26 -42.65 1.77
N GLY A 95 3.31 -41.74 2.03
CA GLY A 95 2.87 -41.36 3.39
C GLY A 95 3.66 -40.20 4.01
N LYS A 96 4.37 -39.38 3.22
CA LYS A 96 5.17 -38.25 3.72
C LYS A 96 4.34 -37.22 4.49
N SER A 97 3.20 -36.81 3.95
CA SER A 97 2.30 -35.84 4.59
C SER A 97 1.80 -36.37 5.93
N GLU A 98 1.39 -37.63 5.96
CA GLU A 98 0.95 -38.33 7.17
C GLU A 98 2.09 -38.47 8.18
N ALA A 99 3.32 -38.77 7.73
CA ALA A 99 4.49 -38.86 8.61
C ALA A 99 4.81 -37.52 9.27
N LEU A 100 4.72 -36.40 8.53
CA LEU A 100 4.88 -35.05 9.10
C LEU A 100 3.78 -34.75 10.11
N VAL A 101 2.52 -35.07 9.81
CA VAL A 101 1.38 -34.88 10.73
C VAL A 101 1.57 -35.69 12.02
N THR A 102 1.94 -36.97 11.91
CA THR A 102 2.22 -37.85 13.05
C THR A 102 3.35 -37.28 13.91
N TRP A 103 4.45 -36.84 13.31
CA TRP A 103 5.58 -36.30 14.04
C TRP A 103 5.21 -35.01 14.79
N LEU A 104 4.54 -34.07 14.11
CA LEU A 104 4.14 -32.79 14.70
C LEU A 104 3.11 -32.96 15.82
N LEU A 105 2.13 -33.86 15.65
CA LEU A 105 1.21 -34.20 16.73
C LEU A 105 1.90 -34.92 17.88
N GLY A 106 2.86 -35.81 17.60
CA GLY A 106 3.72 -36.45 18.60
C GLY A 106 4.44 -35.44 19.49
N LEU A 107 4.98 -34.37 18.89
CA LEU A 107 5.59 -33.26 19.61
C LEU A 107 4.55 -32.45 20.39
N ALA A 108 3.42 -32.12 19.76
CA ALA A 108 2.36 -31.34 20.38
C ALA A 108 1.77 -32.06 21.61
N TRP A 109 1.57 -33.38 21.57
CA TRP A 109 1.09 -34.15 22.73
C TRP A 109 2.05 -34.14 23.90
N ARG A 110 3.35 -33.94 23.67
CA ARG A 110 4.38 -34.00 24.71
C ARG A 110 4.71 -32.63 25.30
N TYR A 111 4.81 -31.60 24.47
CA TYR A 111 5.24 -30.26 24.88
C TYR A 111 4.10 -29.26 24.75
N PRO A 112 3.85 -28.39 25.74
CA PRO A 112 2.82 -27.36 25.61
C PRO A 112 3.24 -26.22 24.66
N PRO A 113 2.27 -25.43 24.16
CA PRO A 113 2.52 -24.24 23.34
C PRO A 113 3.49 -23.20 23.92
N SER A 114 3.60 -23.12 25.26
CA SER A 114 4.56 -22.25 25.96
C SER A 114 6.01 -22.69 25.79
N GLN A 115 6.26 -23.94 25.41
CA GLN A 115 7.59 -24.52 25.23
C GLN A 115 7.93 -24.82 23.76
N LEU A 116 6.90 -24.97 22.92
CA LEU A 116 7.05 -25.30 21.51
C LEU A 116 6.14 -24.43 20.62
N GLY A 117 6.75 -23.78 19.63
CA GLY A 117 6.07 -23.11 18.52
C GLY A 117 6.33 -23.83 17.19
N LEU A 118 5.33 -23.88 16.33
CA LEU A 118 5.39 -24.48 15.00
C LEU A 118 5.16 -23.43 13.91
N VAL A 119 6.00 -23.44 12.88
CA VAL A 119 5.85 -22.65 11.66
C VAL A 119 5.72 -23.63 10.52
N LEU A 120 4.59 -23.60 9.82
CA LEU A 120 4.26 -24.58 8.79
C LEU A 120 4.26 -23.89 7.43
N VAL A 121 5.08 -24.37 6.50
CA VAL A 121 5.19 -23.85 5.13
C VAL A 121 4.83 -24.97 4.16
N ASP A 122 3.81 -24.75 3.32
CA ASP A 122 3.29 -25.70 2.33
C ASP A 122 3.26 -25.07 0.93
N TYR A 123 4.13 -25.55 0.04
CA TYR A 123 4.28 -25.06 -1.33
C TYR A 123 3.41 -25.78 -2.38
N LYS A 124 2.60 -26.77 -2.01
CA LYS A 124 1.86 -27.63 -2.97
C LYS A 124 0.34 -27.43 -2.92
N GLY A 125 -0.14 -26.38 -2.26
CA GLY A 125 -1.57 -26.12 -2.09
C GLY A 125 -2.24 -27.15 -1.20
N GLY A 126 -1.46 -27.74 -0.28
CA GLY A 126 -1.80 -28.94 0.44
C GLY A 126 -2.67 -28.71 1.68
N GLU A 127 -3.64 -29.60 1.86
CA GLU A 127 -4.38 -29.79 3.10
C GLU A 127 -3.51 -30.38 4.23
N THR A 128 -2.24 -30.74 3.95
CA THR A 128 -1.34 -31.44 4.88
C THR A 128 -1.30 -30.75 6.24
N PHE A 129 -1.04 -29.45 6.24
CA PHE A 129 -0.97 -28.64 7.47
C PHE A 129 -2.28 -27.92 7.80
N ALA A 130 -3.25 -27.89 6.89
CA ALA A 130 -4.54 -27.24 7.13
C ALA A 130 -5.27 -27.84 8.35
N ALA A 131 -5.18 -29.15 8.54
CA ALA A 131 -5.74 -29.82 9.71
C ALA A 131 -5.02 -29.45 11.02
N LEU A 132 -3.74 -29.06 10.95
CA LEU A 132 -2.91 -28.67 12.10
C LEU A 132 -2.97 -27.17 12.40
N ALA A 133 -3.40 -26.34 11.46
CA ALA A 133 -3.48 -24.88 11.62
C ALA A 133 -4.18 -24.41 12.90
N PRO A 134 -5.25 -25.08 13.41
CA PRO A 134 -5.91 -24.69 14.66
C PRO A 134 -5.14 -25.06 15.95
N LEU A 135 -4.00 -25.75 15.85
CA LEU A 135 -3.20 -26.08 17.03
C LEU A 135 -2.68 -24.81 17.72
N PRO A 136 -2.73 -24.74 19.06
CA PRO A 136 -2.22 -23.59 19.79
C PRO A 136 -0.68 -23.42 19.68
N HIS A 137 0.02 -24.47 19.26
CA HIS A 137 1.46 -24.42 18.96
C HIS A 137 1.78 -23.68 17.66
N VAL A 138 0.84 -23.65 16.71
CA VAL A 138 1.08 -23.08 15.38
C VAL A 138 1.12 -21.55 15.47
N CYS A 139 2.30 -21.02 15.14
CA CYS A 139 2.62 -19.59 15.14
C CYS A 139 2.21 -18.92 13.82
N GLY A 140 2.20 -19.68 12.74
CA GLY A 140 1.83 -19.24 11.40
C GLY A 140 1.84 -20.39 10.42
N VAL A 141 0.91 -20.34 9.47
CA VAL A 141 0.86 -21.24 8.31
C VAL A 141 1.07 -20.40 7.07
N VAL A 142 1.99 -20.85 6.21
CA VAL A 142 2.28 -20.26 4.92
C VAL A 142 1.87 -21.31 3.89
N SER A 143 0.68 -21.16 3.31
CA SER A 143 0.18 -22.07 2.26
C SER A 143 0.15 -21.36 0.91
N ASP A 144 0.35 -22.15 -0.14
CA ASP A 144 0.32 -21.84 -1.58
C ASP A 144 -0.52 -20.62 -2.03
N LEU A 145 0.10 -19.82 -2.91
CA LEU A 145 -0.46 -18.75 -3.76
C LEU A 145 -0.55 -17.30 -3.23
N ASP A 146 0.32 -16.88 -2.32
CA ASP A 146 0.73 -15.47 -2.28
C ASP A 146 2.24 -15.35 -2.03
N ALA A 147 2.98 -15.02 -3.09
CA ALA A 147 4.42 -14.75 -3.01
C ALA A 147 4.73 -13.66 -1.96
N GLN A 148 3.81 -12.71 -1.75
CA GLN A 148 3.94 -11.68 -0.73
C GLN A 148 3.81 -12.27 0.68
N ALA A 149 2.78 -13.08 0.96
CA ALA A 149 2.59 -13.69 2.28
C ALA A 149 3.78 -14.59 2.67
N THR A 150 4.26 -15.40 1.72
CA THR A 150 5.46 -16.21 1.88
C THR A 150 6.66 -15.32 2.17
N ARG A 151 6.96 -14.33 1.32
CA ARG A 151 8.09 -13.40 1.51
C ARG A 151 8.04 -12.68 2.86
N ARG A 152 6.86 -12.18 3.27
CA ARG A 152 6.66 -11.50 4.56
C ARG A 152 6.90 -12.45 5.74
N ALA A 153 6.38 -13.67 5.68
CA ALA A 153 6.61 -14.67 6.72
C ALA A 153 8.10 -15.03 6.84
N LEU A 154 8.79 -15.11 5.71
CA LEU A 154 10.21 -15.41 5.64
C LEU A 154 11.10 -14.24 6.14
N GLN A 155 10.73 -12.99 5.84
CA GLN A 155 11.35 -11.80 6.45
C GLN A 155 11.14 -11.78 7.97
N SER A 156 9.93 -12.13 8.42
CA SER A 156 9.58 -12.20 9.85
C SER A 156 10.37 -13.28 10.58
N LEU A 157 10.59 -14.43 9.92
CA LEU A 157 11.42 -15.52 10.42
C LEU A 157 12.89 -15.09 10.51
N THR A 158 13.41 -14.39 9.51
CA THR A 158 14.78 -13.84 9.53
C THR A 158 14.96 -12.85 10.69
N ALA A 159 13.98 -11.97 10.91
CA ALA A 159 13.98 -11.03 12.02
C ALA A 159 13.94 -11.76 13.38
N GLU A 160 13.18 -12.86 13.49
CA GLU A 160 13.11 -13.67 14.70
C GLU A 160 14.44 -14.33 15.04
N LEU A 161 15.13 -14.84 14.03
CA LEU A 161 16.46 -15.42 14.19
C LEU A 161 17.46 -14.36 14.68
N ALA A 162 17.43 -13.15 14.09
CA ALA A 162 18.27 -12.04 14.53
C ALA A 162 17.93 -11.56 15.95
N ARG A 163 16.65 -11.60 16.35
CA ARG A 163 16.21 -11.29 17.72
C ARG A 163 16.75 -12.32 18.72
N ARG A 164 16.61 -13.61 18.41
CA ARG A 164 17.10 -14.71 19.26
C ARG A 164 18.62 -14.64 19.43
N GLU A 165 19.37 -14.32 18.40
CA GLU A 165 20.83 -14.17 18.51
C GLU A 165 21.21 -13.01 19.44
N ARG A 166 20.53 -11.87 19.34
CA ARG A 166 20.72 -10.74 20.28
C ARG A 166 20.40 -11.13 21.73
N LEU A 167 19.31 -11.86 21.96
CA LEU A 167 18.95 -12.34 23.30
C LEU A 167 20.00 -13.30 23.85
N ARG A 168 20.49 -14.22 23.01
CA ARG A 168 21.53 -15.18 23.37
C ARG A 168 22.84 -14.48 23.73
N GLN A 169 23.28 -13.50 22.93
CA GLN A 169 24.45 -12.68 23.21
C GLN A 169 24.31 -11.91 24.54
N ALA A 170 23.10 -11.44 24.83
CA ALA A 170 22.75 -10.79 26.10
C ALA A 170 22.53 -11.79 27.27
N ARG A 171 22.75 -13.09 27.06
CA ARG A 171 22.51 -14.18 28.04
C ARG A 171 21.09 -14.20 28.60
N ARG A 172 20.10 -13.83 27.77
CA ARG A 172 18.67 -13.89 28.10
C ARG A 172 18.04 -15.12 27.45
N SER A 173 16.94 -15.59 28.04
CA SER A 173 16.15 -16.68 27.44
C SER A 173 15.66 -16.26 26.05
N VAL A 174 15.82 -17.15 25.08
CA VAL A 174 15.30 -16.99 23.71
C VAL A 174 13.78 -17.27 23.62
N GLY A 175 13.18 -17.73 24.72
CA GLY A 175 11.80 -18.18 24.79
C GLY A 175 11.62 -19.61 24.28
N ARG A 176 10.39 -19.98 23.92
CA ARG A 176 10.04 -21.32 23.43
C ARG A 176 10.88 -21.76 22.24
N ARG A 177 11.06 -23.08 22.10
CA ARG A 177 11.67 -23.67 20.91
C ARG A 177 10.75 -23.47 19.71
N LEU A 178 11.34 -23.24 18.54
CA LEU A 178 10.62 -23.02 17.28
C LEU A 178 11.00 -24.11 16.28
N ILE A 179 10.01 -24.78 15.71
CA ILE A 179 10.22 -25.73 14.61
C ILE A 179 9.64 -25.12 13.34
N VAL A 180 10.48 -24.98 12.33
CA VAL A 180 10.09 -24.54 10.98
C VAL A 180 10.01 -25.77 10.09
N VAL A 181 8.80 -26.09 9.63
CA VAL A 181 8.53 -27.23 8.77
C VAL A 181 8.24 -26.71 7.38
N ILE A 182 9.00 -27.18 6.39
CA ILE A 182 8.88 -26.76 5.00
C ILE A 182 8.56 -27.98 4.16
N ASP A 183 7.30 -28.11 3.76
CA ASP A 183 6.86 -29.13 2.83
C ASP A 183 7.13 -28.69 1.38
N GLU A 184 7.68 -29.60 0.59
CA GLU A 184 8.22 -29.34 -0.75
C GLU A 184 9.23 -28.18 -0.79
N PHE A 185 10.27 -28.24 0.05
CA PHE A 185 11.30 -27.19 0.12
C PHE A 185 12.05 -26.96 -1.21
N ARG A 186 11.94 -27.87 -2.18
CA ARG A 186 12.43 -27.68 -3.55
C ARG A 186 11.95 -26.36 -4.15
N ARG A 187 10.67 -26.02 -3.95
CA ARG A 187 10.09 -24.76 -4.43
C ARG A 187 10.75 -23.57 -3.76
N LEU A 188 10.98 -23.62 -2.46
CA LEU A 188 11.75 -22.60 -1.75
C LEU A 188 13.18 -22.45 -2.31
N ALA A 189 13.84 -23.57 -2.64
CA ALA A 189 15.18 -23.55 -3.22
C ALA A 189 15.22 -22.89 -4.60
N GLU A 190 14.15 -23.05 -5.39
CA GLU A 190 14.00 -22.48 -6.73
C GLU A 190 13.57 -21.00 -6.69
N ASP A 191 12.61 -20.66 -5.82
CA ASP A 191 11.99 -19.33 -5.76
C ASP A 191 12.79 -18.33 -4.88
N GLU A 192 13.35 -18.79 -3.76
CA GLU A 192 14.01 -17.94 -2.74
C GLU A 192 15.31 -18.61 -2.19
N PRO A 193 16.33 -18.85 -3.04
CA PRO A 193 17.55 -19.60 -2.68
C PRO A 193 18.38 -18.96 -1.56
N GLU A 194 18.43 -17.62 -1.50
CA GLU A 194 19.15 -16.87 -0.47
C GLU A 194 18.58 -17.13 0.93
N LEU A 195 17.27 -17.33 1.02
CA LEU A 195 16.61 -17.60 2.28
C LEU A 195 16.86 -19.04 2.73
N LEU A 196 16.72 -20.04 1.84
CA LEU A 196 17.04 -21.42 2.18
C LEU A 196 18.46 -21.50 2.75
N THR A 197 19.39 -20.80 2.09
CA THR A 197 20.78 -20.67 2.56
C THR A 197 20.85 -20.01 3.95
N SER A 198 20.10 -18.93 4.18
CA SER A 198 20.06 -18.25 5.48
C SER A 198 19.47 -19.13 6.59
N LEU A 199 18.39 -19.86 6.30
CA LEU A 199 17.77 -20.82 7.23
C LEU A 199 18.75 -21.93 7.60
N LEU A 200 19.42 -22.53 6.60
CA LEU A 200 20.41 -23.57 6.82
C LEU A 200 21.66 -23.07 7.56
N ARG A 201 22.14 -21.86 7.27
CA ARG A 201 23.28 -21.25 7.99
C ARG A 201 22.94 -20.94 9.44
N ILE A 202 21.75 -20.42 9.69
CA ILE A 202 21.30 -20.12 11.06
C ILE A 202 20.99 -21.42 11.81
N ALA A 203 20.48 -22.43 11.13
CA ALA A 203 20.34 -23.80 11.59
C ALA A 203 21.68 -24.42 12.02
N THR A 204 22.79 -24.18 11.30
CA THR A 204 24.13 -24.60 11.76
C THR A 204 24.50 -24.04 13.16
N ILE A 205 23.97 -22.87 13.53
CA ILE A 205 24.10 -22.24 14.86
C ILE A 205 22.91 -22.59 15.80
N GLY A 206 21.87 -23.19 15.24
CA GLY A 206 20.47 -23.17 15.65
C GLY A 206 20.14 -23.92 16.94
N ARG A 207 20.95 -24.92 17.31
CA ARG A 207 20.83 -25.57 18.64
C ARG A 207 20.87 -24.53 19.77
N SER A 208 21.70 -23.49 19.63
CA SER A 208 21.87 -22.45 20.65
C SER A 208 20.77 -21.38 20.64
N LEU A 209 19.99 -21.30 19.55
CA LEU A 209 18.87 -20.37 19.38
C LEU A 209 17.50 -21.01 19.65
N GLY A 210 17.48 -22.32 19.90
CA GLY A 210 16.25 -23.09 20.09
C GLY A 210 15.40 -23.16 18.81
N VAL A 211 16.03 -23.12 17.63
CA VAL A 211 15.33 -23.20 16.34
C VAL A 211 15.73 -24.47 15.61
N HIS A 212 14.73 -25.21 15.15
CA HIS A 212 14.85 -26.49 14.46
C HIS A 212 14.15 -26.38 13.10
N VAL A 213 14.65 -27.12 12.10
CA VAL A 213 14.12 -27.05 10.73
C VAL A 213 13.86 -28.47 10.24
N ILE A 214 12.66 -28.73 9.72
CA ILE A 214 12.29 -29.98 9.07
C ILE A 214 12.02 -29.66 7.61
N LEU A 215 12.89 -30.13 6.72
CA LEU A 215 12.75 -29.96 5.28
C LEU A 215 12.15 -31.23 4.68
N ALA A 216 11.09 -31.10 3.89
CA ALA A 216 10.44 -32.23 3.25
C ALA A 216 10.40 -32.07 1.73
N THR A 217 10.58 -33.15 0.97
CA THR A 217 10.54 -33.12 -0.50
C THR A 217 10.04 -34.43 -1.10
N GLN A 218 9.32 -34.34 -2.22
CA GLN A 218 8.97 -35.51 -3.04
C GLN A 218 10.09 -35.95 -3.99
N ARG A 219 11.03 -35.04 -4.31
CA ARG A 219 12.10 -35.26 -5.30
C ARG A 219 13.41 -34.67 -4.79
N PRO A 220 14.16 -35.41 -3.96
CA PRO A 220 15.42 -34.95 -3.40
C PRO A 220 16.56 -34.83 -4.43
N ALA A 221 16.46 -35.49 -5.59
CA ALA A 221 17.50 -35.44 -6.62
C ALA A 221 17.92 -34.01 -6.99
N GLY A 222 19.23 -33.74 -6.87
CA GLY A 222 19.86 -32.50 -7.32
C GLY A 222 19.60 -31.25 -6.48
N ILE A 223 18.74 -31.32 -5.46
CA ILE A 223 18.48 -30.22 -4.53
C ILE A 223 19.14 -30.42 -3.16
N VAL A 224 19.45 -31.66 -2.79
CA VAL A 224 20.13 -32.01 -1.55
C VAL A 224 21.64 -32.05 -1.80
N ASP A 225 22.33 -30.95 -1.49
CA ASP A 225 23.77 -30.86 -1.68
C ASP A 225 24.59 -31.50 -0.53
N HIS A 226 25.92 -31.43 -0.61
CA HIS A 226 26.80 -31.92 0.45
C HIS A 226 26.66 -31.13 1.76
N HIS A 227 26.42 -29.82 1.68
CA HIS A 227 26.28 -28.96 2.86
C HIS A 227 25.00 -29.29 3.63
N MET A 228 23.89 -29.52 2.94
CA MET A 228 22.63 -29.99 3.52
C MET A 228 22.82 -31.31 4.25
N ARG A 229 23.46 -32.31 3.63
CA ARG A 229 23.73 -33.61 4.27
C ARG A 229 24.60 -33.49 5.53
N ALA A 230 25.56 -32.57 5.55
CA ALA A 230 26.40 -32.32 6.71
C ALA A 230 25.63 -31.66 7.88
N ASN A 231 24.59 -30.88 7.58
CA ASN A 231 23.83 -30.12 8.59
C ASN A 231 22.45 -30.73 8.93
N LEU A 232 21.98 -31.73 8.18
CA LEU A 232 20.71 -32.44 8.37
C LEU A 232 20.99 -33.92 8.69
N PRO A 233 21.58 -34.25 9.87
CA PRO A 233 21.97 -35.63 10.17
C PRO A 233 20.75 -36.55 10.37
N LEU A 234 19.63 -36.00 10.87
CA LEU A 234 18.38 -36.72 11.05
C LEU A 234 17.62 -36.81 9.72
N ARG A 235 17.55 -38.02 9.14
CA ARG A 235 17.01 -38.22 7.80
C ARG A 235 16.04 -39.38 7.77
N LEU A 236 14.79 -39.10 7.39
CA LEU A 236 13.74 -40.07 7.17
C LEU A 236 13.47 -40.16 5.66
N CYS A 237 13.82 -41.29 5.05
CA CYS A 237 13.53 -41.55 3.65
C CYS A 237 12.42 -42.60 3.56
N LEU A 238 11.20 -42.15 3.26
CA LEU A 238 10.12 -43.03 2.85
C LEU A 238 10.38 -43.53 1.42
N ARG A 239 9.50 -44.40 0.92
CA ARG A 239 9.64 -44.93 -0.44
C ARG A 239 9.83 -43.83 -1.49
N VAL A 240 10.93 -43.92 -2.24
CA VAL A 240 11.23 -43.12 -3.43
C VAL A 240 11.17 -43.97 -4.69
N LEU A 241 11.13 -43.33 -5.86
CA LEU A 241 11.02 -44.04 -7.15
C LEU A 241 12.39 -44.37 -7.73
N GLU A 242 13.35 -43.46 -7.59
CA GLU A 242 14.67 -43.58 -8.21
C GLU A 242 15.76 -43.90 -7.17
N ASN A 243 16.74 -44.73 -7.57
CA ASN A 243 17.90 -45.03 -6.72
C ASN A 243 18.70 -43.77 -6.36
N ALA A 244 18.78 -42.81 -7.28
CA ALA A 244 19.47 -41.53 -7.07
C ALA A 244 18.82 -40.71 -5.94
N ASP A 245 17.49 -40.66 -5.89
CA ASP A 245 16.75 -39.98 -4.81
C ASP A 245 17.09 -40.56 -3.44
N SER A 246 17.16 -41.90 -3.34
CA SER A 246 17.53 -42.59 -2.11
C SER A 246 18.99 -42.29 -1.74
N HIS A 247 19.89 -42.26 -2.71
CA HIS A 247 21.31 -42.02 -2.48
C HIS A 247 21.58 -40.58 -2.03
N ASP A 248 20.87 -39.60 -2.57
CA ASP A 248 21.00 -38.20 -2.15
C ASP A 248 20.55 -37.99 -0.70
N VAL A 249 19.60 -38.78 -0.21
CA VAL A 249 19.10 -38.68 1.17
C VAL A 249 19.89 -39.57 2.12
N LEU A 250 20.03 -40.87 1.84
CA LEU A 250 20.60 -41.85 2.76
C LEU A 250 22.08 -42.16 2.49
N GLY A 251 22.55 -41.95 1.24
CA GLY A 251 23.84 -42.46 0.77
C GLY A 251 23.77 -43.89 0.23
N THR A 252 22.59 -44.50 0.14
CA THR A 252 22.36 -45.85 -0.41
C THR A 252 21.09 -45.87 -1.27
N SER A 253 20.87 -46.94 -2.05
CA SER A 253 19.66 -47.11 -2.88
C SER A 253 18.49 -47.78 -2.15
N ALA A 254 18.61 -48.04 -0.84
CA ALA A 254 17.67 -48.89 -0.11
C ALA A 254 16.23 -48.35 -0.10
N ALA A 255 16.01 -47.04 -0.02
CA ALA A 255 14.67 -46.47 0.05
C ALA A 255 13.87 -46.61 -1.26
N ALA A 256 14.55 -46.77 -2.40
CA ALA A 256 13.89 -47.03 -3.69
C ALA A 256 13.30 -48.46 -3.77
N HIS A 257 13.82 -49.37 -2.95
CA HIS A 257 13.44 -50.78 -2.92
C HIS A 257 12.44 -51.12 -1.81
N LEU A 258 12.07 -50.16 -0.95
CA LEU A 258 11.05 -50.34 0.09
C LEU A 258 9.72 -50.80 -0.50
N PRO A 259 8.94 -51.65 0.19
CA PRO A 259 7.63 -52.10 -0.29
C PRO A 259 6.66 -50.93 -0.48
N ARG A 260 5.59 -51.15 -1.24
CA ARG A 260 4.54 -50.15 -1.52
C ARG A 260 3.56 -50.04 -0.35
N VAL A 261 4.07 -49.77 0.84
CA VAL A 261 3.31 -49.58 2.08
C VAL A 261 3.51 -48.12 2.54
N PRO A 262 2.45 -47.29 2.58
CA PRO A 262 2.55 -45.92 3.08
C PRO A 262 3.06 -45.89 4.53
N GLY A 263 3.92 -44.91 4.83
CA GLY A 263 4.60 -44.79 6.13
C GLY A 263 5.81 -45.71 6.29
N ARG A 264 6.08 -46.62 5.34
CA ARG A 264 7.30 -47.41 5.33
C ARG A 264 8.49 -46.55 4.91
N GLY A 265 9.54 -46.55 5.72
CA GLY A 265 10.75 -45.76 5.47
C GLY A 265 11.99 -46.33 6.12
N ILE A 266 13.09 -45.63 5.89
CA ILE A 266 14.38 -45.84 6.55
C ILE A 266 14.71 -44.55 7.30
N LEU A 267 14.96 -44.70 8.61
CA LEU A 267 15.46 -43.63 9.45
C LEU A 267 16.97 -43.84 9.63
N MET A 268 17.77 -42.85 9.23
CA MET A 268 19.23 -42.93 9.38
C MET A 268 19.62 -43.18 10.84
N GLY A 269 20.40 -44.24 11.06
CA GLY A 269 20.81 -44.72 12.40
C GLY A 269 19.88 -45.75 13.03
N ASN A 270 18.61 -45.84 12.62
CA ASN A 270 17.61 -46.73 13.21
C ASN A 270 17.17 -47.87 12.26
N GLY A 271 17.46 -47.77 10.97
CA GLY A 271 17.08 -48.78 9.97
C GLY A 271 15.63 -48.64 9.50
N HIS A 272 14.99 -49.78 9.20
CA HIS A 272 13.60 -49.81 8.72
C HIS A 272 12.61 -49.36 9.80
N VAL A 273 11.65 -48.53 9.39
CA VAL A 273 10.60 -48.01 10.26
C VAL A 273 9.25 -47.99 9.54
N GLN A 274 8.21 -48.38 10.26
CA GLN A 274 6.82 -48.09 9.92
C GLN A 274 6.35 -46.89 10.74
N VAL A 275 6.17 -45.74 10.09
CA VAL A 275 5.64 -44.54 10.72
C VAL A 275 4.19 -44.76 11.13
N ALA A 276 3.83 -44.29 12.32
CA ALA A 276 2.49 -44.38 12.84
C ALA A 276 1.52 -43.49 12.04
N TYR A 277 0.27 -43.92 11.97
CA TYR A 277 -0.82 -43.23 11.32
C TYR A 277 -1.80 -42.74 12.36
N VAL A 278 -2.02 -41.43 12.40
CA VAL A 278 -2.96 -40.79 13.33
C VAL A 278 -4.40 -41.19 13.02
N GLY A 279 -4.71 -41.32 11.72
CA GLY A 279 -6.07 -41.53 11.27
C GLY A 279 -6.47 -40.59 10.13
N ASN A 280 -7.76 -40.61 9.82
CA ASN A 280 -8.35 -39.72 8.82
C ASN A 280 -8.39 -38.25 9.32
N GLN A 281 -8.85 -37.33 8.47
CA GLN A 281 -8.93 -35.91 8.82
C GLN A 281 -9.80 -35.61 10.06
N GLU A 282 -10.85 -36.41 10.33
CA GLU A 282 -11.70 -36.23 11.50
C GLU A 282 -10.99 -36.65 12.79
N GLU A 283 -10.22 -37.75 12.74
CA GLU A 283 -9.38 -38.21 13.84
C GLU A 283 -8.30 -37.17 14.15
N VAL A 284 -7.61 -36.63 13.14
CA VAL A 284 -6.66 -35.52 13.30
C VAL A 284 -7.32 -34.30 13.96
N LYS A 285 -8.49 -33.86 13.45
CA LYS A 285 -9.25 -32.75 14.03
C LYS A 285 -9.65 -32.99 15.48
N ARG A 286 -9.98 -34.24 15.85
CA ARG A 286 -10.29 -34.64 17.23
C ARG A 286 -9.09 -34.43 18.14
N HIS A 287 -7.90 -34.89 17.74
CA HIS A 287 -6.67 -34.68 18.52
C HIS A 287 -6.30 -33.19 18.64
N VAL A 288 -6.43 -32.42 17.56
CA VAL A 288 -6.21 -30.96 17.56
C VAL A 288 -7.17 -30.26 18.51
N THR A 289 -8.44 -30.66 18.52
CA THR A 289 -9.47 -30.11 19.43
C THR A 289 -9.14 -30.44 20.89
N ALA A 290 -8.72 -31.67 21.19
CA ALA A 290 -8.31 -32.08 22.52
C ALA A 290 -7.09 -31.28 23.03
N LEU A 291 -6.07 -31.12 22.19
CA LEU A 291 -4.88 -30.31 22.47
C LEU A 291 -5.23 -28.84 22.76
N ARG A 292 -6.10 -28.24 21.94
CA ARG A 292 -6.59 -26.88 22.14
C ARG A 292 -7.38 -26.74 23.44
N THR A 293 -8.29 -27.67 23.72
CA THR A 293 -9.11 -27.66 24.94
C THR A 293 -8.25 -27.78 26.20
N ALA A 294 -7.23 -28.66 26.17
CA ALA A 294 -6.26 -28.79 27.24
C ALA A 294 -5.48 -27.49 27.47
N TRP A 295 -5.09 -26.80 26.40
CA TRP A 295 -4.40 -25.52 26.49
C TRP A 295 -5.29 -24.41 27.05
N ASP A 296 -6.51 -24.26 26.53
CA ASP A 296 -7.47 -23.24 26.98
C ASP A 296 -7.83 -23.44 28.46
N THR A 297 -7.92 -24.69 28.93
CA THR A 297 -8.21 -25.03 30.34
C THR A 297 -7.06 -24.69 31.28
N LEU A 298 -5.80 -24.73 30.81
CA LEU A 298 -4.63 -24.34 31.60
C LEU A 298 -4.55 -22.81 31.82
N ALA A 299 -5.57 -22.04 31.44
CA ALA A 299 -5.71 -20.60 31.65
C ALA A 299 -4.48 -19.79 31.18
N PRO A 300 -4.17 -19.80 29.87
CA PRO A 300 -2.95 -19.17 29.40
C PRO A 300 -3.10 -17.65 29.33
N HIS A 301 -2.09 -16.93 29.81
CA HIS A 301 -1.73 -15.65 29.20
C HIS A 301 -1.52 -15.89 27.71
N ARG A 302 -2.15 -15.08 26.87
CA ARG A 302 -2.08 -15.21 25.41
C ARG A 302 -0.60 -15.26 25.01
N LEU A 303 -0.17 -16.34 24.36
CA LEU A 303 1.18 -16.42 23.83
C LEU A 303 1.27 -15.47 22.63
N ASP A 304 2.15 -14.49 22.71
CA ASP A 304 2.42 -13.64 21.56
C ASP A 304 3.09 -14.51 20.47
N PRO A 305 2.59 -14.43 19.22
CA PRO A 305 3.27 -15.07 18.11
C PRO A 305 4.69 -14.49 17.98
N PRO A 306 5.65 -15.28 17.46
CA PRO A 306 7.04 -14.82 17.28
C PRO A 306 7.18 -13.65 16.30
N TRP A 307 6.13 -13.30 15.55
CA TRP A 307 6.11 -12.14 14.67
C TRP A 307 4.69 -11.57 14.50
N ALA A 308 4.60 -10.34 14.01
CA ALA A 308 3.33 -9.65 13.79
C ALA A 308 2.43 -10.34 12.74
N PRO A 309 1.10 -10.37 12.95
CA PRO A 309 0.16 -10.93 11.98
C PRO A 309 0.21 -10.14 10.65
N PRO A 310 -0.21 -10.73 9.51
CA PRO A 310 -0.33 -9.98 8.26
C PRO A 310 -1.38 -8.88 8.37
N LEU A 311 -1.24 -7.84 7.55
CA LEU A 311 -2.26 -6.80 7.43
C LEU A 311 -3.58 -7.41 6.92
N PRO A 312 -4.73 -7.07 7.55
CA PRO A 312 -6.03 -7.52 7.08
C PRO A 312 -6.37 -6.96 5.70
N ASP A 313 -7.41 -7.49 5.07
CA ASP A 313 -7.90 -7.01 3.76
C ASP A 313 -8.49 -5.62 3.82
N ARG A 314 -9.06 -5.24 4.97
CA ARG A 314 -9.58 -3.92 5.24
C ARG A 314 -9.34 -3.56 6.69
N ILE A 315 -8.95 -2.31 6.92
CA ILE A 315 -8.88 -1.72 8.26
C ILE A 315 -10.08 -0.78 8.39
N ASP A 316 -10.95 -1.03 9.37
CA ASP A 316 -12.03 -0.10 9.68
C ASP A 316 -11.49 1.15 10.37
N TRP A 317 -12.11 2.31 10.12
CA TRP A 317 -11.64 3.59 10.67
C TRP A 317 -11.42 3.58 12.19
N ASN A 318 -12.28 2.86 12.92
CA ASN A 318 -12.19 2.79 14.38
C ASN A 318 -11.05 1.90 14.87
N GLU A 319 -10.52 1.01 14.03
CA GLU A 319 -9.42 0.11 14.38
C GLU A 319 -8.04 0.73 14.11
N ARG A 320 -7.97 1.86 13.40
CA ARG A 320 -6.70 2.48 12.98
C ARG A 320 -5.73 2.78 14.15
N THR A 321 -6.25 2.97 15.36
CA THR A 321 -5.48 3.24 16.59
C THR A 321 -5.15 1.99 17.40
N LYS A 322 -5.56 0.79 16.96
CA LYS A 322 -5.34 -0.49 17.67
C LYS A 322 -3.88 -0.76 18.02
N TRP A 323 -2.96 -0.33 17.17
CA TRP A 323 -1.51 -0.52 17.31
C TRP A 323 -0.78 0.78 17.66
N SER A 324 -1.48 1.70 18.31
CA SER A 324 -0.92 2.96 18.80
C SER A 324 -0.72 2.91 20.30
N ASP A 325 0.38 3.47 20.78
CA ASP A 325 0.65 3.65 22.21
C ASP A 325 -0.20 4.80 22.81
N ALA A 326 -0.86 5.61 21.97
CA ALA A 326 -1.78 6.68 22.36
C ALA A 326 -3.00 6.78 21.42
N PRO A 327 -4.19 7.18 21.90
CA PRO A 327 -5.34 7.47 21.03
C PRO A 327 -5.08 8.76 20.24
N ASP A 328 -4.32 8.66 19.16
CA ASP A 328 -3.96 9.80 18.32
C ASP A 328 -4.98 9.98 17.18
N HIS A 329 -5.60 11.16 17.12
CA HIS A 329 -6.47 11.59 16.03
C HIS A 329 -5.72 11.72 14.69
N THR A 330 -4.38 11.64 14.68
CA THR A 330 -3.56 11.65 13.47
C THR A 330 -3.42 10.28 12.80
N ALA A 331 -3.83 9.19 13.45
CA ALA A 331 -3.75 7.86 12.85
C ALA A 331 -4.70 7.75 11.65
N ILE A 332 -4.23 7.17 10.55
CA ILE A 332 -4.95 7.03 9.28
C ILE A 332 -4.88 5.62 8.69
N GLY A 333 -4.16 4.70 9.34
CA GLY A 333 -3.94 3.34 8.87
C GLY A 333 -2.90 2.62 9.72
N TRP A 334 -2.27 1.58 9.18
CA TRP A 334 -1.18 0.84 9.82
C TRP A 334 0.06 0.73 8.91
N HIS A 335 1.25 0.73 9.52
CA HIS A 335 2.50 0.27 8.90
C HIS A 335 2.68 -1.23 9.12
N ASP A 336 3.24 -1.90 8.12
CA ASP A 336 3.72 -3.28 8.26
C ASP A 336 5.25 -3.30 8.22
N LEU A 337 5.85 -3.64 9.36
CA LEU A 337 7.31 -3.66 9.56
C LEU A 337 7.75 -5.08 9.92
N PRO A 338 7.77 -6.02 8.96
CA PRO A 338 8.08 -7.43 9.23
C PRO A 338 9.52 -7.63 9.75
N THR A 339 10.47 -6.78 9.36
CA THR A 339 11.85 -6.78 9.85
C THR A 339 11.97 -6.35 11.31
N GLU A 340 11.04 -5.53 11.79
CA GLU A 340 10.90 -5.14 13.21
C GLU A 340 9.93 -6.05 13.97
N GLN A 341 9.31 -7.02 13.28
CA GLN A 341 8.28 -7.91 13.81
C GLN A 341 7.08 -7.16 14.41
N ARG A 342 6.70 -6.02 13.84
CA ARG A 342 5.68 -5.13 14.41
C ARG A 342 4.75 -4.56 13.36
N ILE A 343 3.49 -4.36 13.76
CA ILE A 343 2.55 -3.43 13.13
C ILE A 343 2.43 -2.22 14.05
N CYS A 344 2.44 -1.01 13.50
CA CYS A 344 2.16 0.21 14.25
C CYS A 344 1.19 1.10 13.47
N SER A 345 0.55 2.04 14.15
CA SER A 345 -0.33 3.00 13.49
C SER A 345 0.44 3.92 12.53
N LEU A 346 -0.08 4.08 11.32
CA LEU A 346 0.34 5.11 10.36
C LEU A 346 -0.27 6.44 10.81
N THR A 347 0.58 7.36 11.28
CA THR A 347 0.18 8.69 11.75
C THR A 347 0.54 9.76 10.73
N LEU A 348 -0.29 10.79 10.62
CA LEU A 348 0.02 11.93 9.78
C LEU A 348 1.29 12.65 10.26
N PRO A 349 2.20 13.04 9.35
CA PRO A 349 3.35 13.85 9.70
C PRO A 349 2.91 15.26 10.12
N SER A 350 3.80 15.98 10.81
CA SER A 350 3.56 17.37 11.25
C SER A 350 3.25 18.30 10.07
N THR A 351 3.85 18.06 8.90
CA THR A 351 3.55 18.74 7.65
C THR A 351 3.26 17.73 6.55
N LEU A 352 1.97 17.49 6.27
CA LEU A 352 1.56 16.64 5.16
C LEU A 352 1.67 17.36 3.81
N SER A 353 2.46 16.80 2.92
CA SER A 353 2.66 17.23 1.54
C SER A 353 2.78 15.99 0.65
N ALA A 354 1.65 15.39 0.32
CA ALA A 354 1.61 14.07 -0.27
C ALA A 354 1.16 14.07 -1.74
N LEU A 355 1.84 13.25 -2.54
CA LEU A 355 1.35 12.74 -3.82
C LEU A 355 0.82 11.33 -3.60
N VAL A 356 -0.40 11.06 -4.06
CA VAL A 356 -1.07 9.75 -3.98
C VAL A 356 -1.34 9.25 -5.41
N VAL A 357 -0.57 8.27 -5.86
CA VAL A 357 -0.69 7.70 -7.21
C VAL A 357 -1.16 6.25 -7.17
N GLY A 358 -1.84 5.83 -8.22
CA GLY A 358 -2.31 4.46 -8.37
C GLY A 358 -3.29 4.30 -9.52
N ALA A 359 -3.61 3.06 -9.87
CA ALA A 359 -4.57 2.76 -10.92
C ALA A 359 -6.02 3.08 -10.50
N PRO A 360 -6.98 3.16 -11.43
CA PRO A 360 -8.40 3.26 -11.10
C PRO A 360 -8.85 2.07 -10.23
N GLY A 361 -9.49 2.36 -9.09
CA GLY A 361 -9.94 1.36 -8.11
C GLY A 361 -8.92 1.00 -7.03
N SER A 362 -7.69 1.52 -7.09
CA SER A 362 -6.62 1.22 -6.12
C SER A 362 -6.81 1.80 -4.71
N GLY A 363 -7.80 2.68 -4.51
CA GLY A 363 -8.06 3.33 -3.22
C GLY A 363 -7.49 4.74 -3.04
N ARG A 364 -7.05 5.41 -4.11
CA ARG A 364 -6.56 6.82 -4.07
C ARG A 364 -7.47 7.77 -3.29
N THR A 365 -8.76 7.79 -3.64
CA THR A 365 -9.77 8.59 -2.95
C THR A 365 -9.90 8.18 -1.48
N THR A 366 -9.84 6.88 -1.16
CA THR A 366 -9.90 6.38 0.22
C THR A 366 -8.70 6.86 1.04
N ALA A 367 -7.48 6.80 0.50
CA ALA A 367 -6.28 7.30 1.15
C ALA A 367 -6.34 8.82 1.39
N ALA A 368 -6.80 9.58 0.39
CA ALA A 368 -6.97 11.02 0.54
C ALA A 368 -8.07 11.39 1.56
N ARG A 369 -9.17 10.64 1.58
CA ARG A 369 -10.22 10.76 2.60
C ARG A 369 -9.72 10.38 3.99
N ALA A 370 -8.84 9.39 4.12
CA ALA A 370 -8.24 9.03 5.40
C ALA A 370 -7.44 10.20 5.98
N CYS A 371 -6.61 10.86 5.16
CA CYS A 371 -5.95 12.09 5.55
C CYS A 371 -6.96 13.17 5.95
N ALA A 372 -7.93 13.49 5.07
CA ALA A 372 -8.93 14.53 5.35
C ALA A 372 -9.74 14.27 6.61
N ARG A 373 -10.06 13.00 6.89
CA ARG A 373 -10.82 12.61 8.08
C ARG A 373 -10.04 12.86 9.37
N ALA A 374 -8.76 12.50 9.39
CA ALA A 374 -7.89 12.78 10.55
C ALA A 374 -7.71 14.29 10.80
N PHE A 375 -7.65 15.10 9.74
CA PHE A 375 -7.67 16.57 9.87
C PHE A 375 -9.02 17.09 10.38
N ALA A 376 -10.14 16.59 9.84
CA ALA A 376 -11.48 16.99 10.25
C ALA A 376 -11.79 16.63 11.72
N GLU A 377 -11.32 15.47 12.20
CA GLU A 377 -11.44 15.07 13.61
C GLU A 377 -10.64 15.97 14.57
N ARG A 378 -9.61 16.66 14.06
CA ARG A 378 -8.87 17.69 14.80
C ARG A 378 -9.48 19.09 14.67
N GLY A 379 -10.62 19.23 13.97
CA GLY A 379 -11.27 20.51 13.71
C GLY A 379 -10.57 21.38 12.66
N ILE A 380 -9.64 20.82 11.89
CA ILE A 380 -8.90 21.56 10.86
C ILE A 380 -9.69 21.56 9.55
N ALA A 381 -9.80 22.74 8.91
CA ALA A 381 -10.53 22.90 7.65
C ALA A 381 -9.91 22.07 6.52
N CYS A 382 -10.77 21.39 5.75
CA CYS A 382 -10.39 20.59 4.59
C CYS A 382 -11.05 21.17 3.33
N HIS A 383 -10.26 21.64 2.38
CA HIS A 383 -10.73 22.13 1.09
C HIS A 383 -10.45 21.08 0.01
N VAL A 384 -11.50 20.58 -0.63
CA VAL A 384 -11.43 19.46 -1.56
C VAL A 384 -11.82 19.92 -2.96
N ILE A 385 -11.00 19.60 -3.95
CA ILE A 385 -11.32 19.66 -5.37
C ILE A 385 -11.41 18.21 -5.85
N ALA A 386 -12.58 17.78 -6.34
CA ALA A 386 -12.79 16.39 -6.74
C ALA A 386 -13.72 16.30 -7.95
N ARG A 387 -13.78 15.12 -8.58
CA ARG A 387 -14.68 14.91 -9.73
C ARG A 387 -16.15 15.14 -9.35
N PRO A 388 -16.98 15.61 -10.30
CA PRO A 388 -18.43 15.71 -10.11
C PRO A 388 -19.03 14.40 -9.57
N GLY A 389 -19.93 14.50 -8.60
CA GLY A 389 -20.64 13.35 -8.01
C GLY A 389 -19.84 12.56 -6.96
N THR A 390 -18.61 12.95 -6.65
CA THR A 390 -17.87 12.36 -5.52
C THR A 390 -18.40 12.87 -4.18
N HIS A 391 -18.49 11.97 -3.19
CA HIS A 391 -18.98 12.30 -1.86
C HIS A 391 -17.82 12.49 -0.88
N TRP A 392 -17.76 13.67 -0.25
CA TRP A 392 -16.70 14.06 0.68
C TRP A 392 -17.28 14.62 2.00
N PRO A 393 -17.67 13.76 2.95
CA PRO A 393 -18.15 14.19 4.26
C PRO A 393 -17.14 15.02 5.06
N GLU A 394 -15.85 14.84 4.78
CA GLU A 394 -14.75 15.50 5.47
C GLU A 394 -14.53 16.94 4.96
N ALA A 395 -15.09 17.29 3.79
CA ALA A 395 -14.85 18.58 3.16
C ALA A 395 -15.56 19.73 3.88
N THR A 396 -14.80 20.77 4.22
CA THR A 396 -15.32 22.09 4.60
C THR A 396 -15.70 22.90 3.36
N THR A 397 -14.93 22.75 2.28
CA THR A 397 -15.22 23.30 0.96
C THR A 397 -15.07 22.18 -0.06
N LEU A 398 -16.03 22.02 -0.95
CA LEU A 398 -15.99 21.04 -2.05
C LEU A 398 -16.19 21.76 -3.38
N LEU A 399 -15.24 21.61 -4.28
CA LEU A 399 -15.28 22.14 -5.64
C LEU A 399 -15.19 21.00 -6.64
N SER A 400 -15.80 21.18 -7.81
CA SER A 400 -15.63 20.26 -8.92
C SER A 400 -14.28 20.49 -9.61
N THR A 401 -13.65 19.43 -10.13
CA THR A 401 -12.52 19.54 -11.07
C THR A 401 -12.89 20.32 -12.34
N THR A 402 -14.18 20.46 -12.65
CA THR A 402 -14.68 21.29 -13.76
C THR A 402 -14.78 22.78 -13.42
N ASP A 403 -14.78 23.15 -12.14
CA ASP A 403 -14.88 24.54 -11.69
C ASP A 403 -13.50 25.22 -11.68
N VAL A 404 -12.79 25.18 -12.81
CA VAL A 404 -11.37 25.57 -12.93
C VAL A 404 -11.09 26.97 -12.37
N ALA A 405 -12.01 27.92 -12.58
CA ALA A 405 -11.86 29.29 -12.06
C ALA A 405 -11.89 29.35 -10.52
N LEU A 406 -12.75 28.55 -9.89
CA LEU A 406 -12.86 28.48 -8.42
C LEU A 406 -11.69 27.70 -7.82
N ALA A 407 -11.31 26.61 -8.47
CA ALA A 407 -10.12 25.84 -8.11
C ALA A 407 -8.88 26.73 -8.16
N TRP A 408 -8.69 27.52 -9.22
CA TRP A 408 -7.59 28.48 -9.34
C TRP A 408 -7.56 29.49 -8.20
N GLU A 409 -8.70 30.12 -7.90
CA GLU A 409 -8.79 31.13 -6.84
C GLU A 409 -8.49 30.55 -5.46
N LEU A 410 -9.01 29.35 -5.17
CA LEU A 410 -8.71 28.63 -3.94
C LEU A 410 -7.21 28.35 -3.84
N LEU A 411 -6.61 27.75 -4.88
CA LEU A 411 -5.21 27.33 -4.90
C LEU A 411 -4.23 28.51 -4.77
N MET A 412 -4.55 29.66 -5.36
CA MET A 412 -3.76 30.90 -5.19
C MET A 412 -3.73 31.40 -3.75
N ARG A 413 -4.76 31.11 -2.96
CA ARG A 413 -4.84 31.51 -1.55
C ARG A 413 -4.18 30.51 -0.59
N VAL A 414 -3.86 29.30 -1.05
CA VAL A 414 -3.30 28.21 -0.21
C VAL A 414 -1.96 28.58 0.42
N THR A 415 -1.19 29.47 -0.20
CA THR A 415 0.04 30.02 0.39
C THR A 415 -0.21 30.74 1.73
N HIS A 416 -1.44 31.16 1.99
CA HIS A 416 -1.86 31.91 3.18
C HIS A 416 -2.95 31.19 4.01
N LEU A 417 -3.42 30.01 3.58
CA LEU A 417 -4.46 29.26 4.28
C LEU A 417 -3.83 28.24 5.24
N SER A 418 -4.31 28.21 6.48
CA SER A 418 -4.08 27.11 7.42
C SER A 418 -5.10 26.00 7.15
N GLY A 419 -4.64 24.76 6.95
CA GLY A 419 -5.52 23.62 6.75
C GLY A 419 -5.06 22.64 5.69
N LEU A 420 -5.95 21.73 5.29
CA LEU A 420 -5.68 20.70 4.29
C LEU A 420 -6.34 21.05 2.95
N VAL A 421 -5.56 20.97 1.87
CA VAL A 421 -6.06 21.03 0.50
C VAL A 421 -5.93 19.65 -0.14
N VAL A 422 -7.05 19.10 -0.61
CA VAL A 422 -7.07 17.83 -1.32
C VAL A 422 -7.48 18.07 -2.76
N ILE A 423 -6.71 17.57 -3.72
CA ILE A 423 -7.11 17.50 -5.12
C ILE A 423 -7.23 16.02 -5.49
N ASP A 424 -8.46 15.52 -5.57
CA ASP A 424 -8.75 14.13 -5.95
C ASP A 424 -9.02 14.04 -7.46
N GLY A 425 -7.99 13.66 -8.22
CA GLY A 425 -8.02 13.65 -9.68
C GLY A 425 -7.31 14.86 -10.31
N VAL A 426 -6.03 15.04 -10.00
CA VAL A 426 -5.20 16.10 -10.60
C VAL A 426 -5.16 16.00 -12.13
N ASP A 427 -5.11 14.79 -12.69
CA ASP A 427 -5.12 14.59 -14.14
C ASP A 427 -6.35 15.24 -14.82
N ASP A 428 -7.52 15.14 -14.17
CA ASP A 428 -8.77 15.71 -14.66
C ASP A 428 -8.77 17.24 -14.55
N LEU A 429 -8.27 17.78 -13.43
CA LEU A 429 -8.14 19.22 -13.24
C LEU A 429 -7.16 19.84 -14.24
N LEU A 430 -6.02 19.18 -14.48
CA LEU A 430 -5.04 19.63 -15.48
C LEU A 430 -5.66 19.63 -16.87
N SER A 431 -6.31 18.52 -17.26
CA SER A 431 -6.95 18.38 -18.57
C SER A 431 -8.01 19.45 -18.82
N GLU A 432 -8.84 19.75 -17.83
CA GLU A 432 -9.88 20.78 -17.97
C GLU A 432 -9.29 22.20 -17.93
N SER A 433 -8.23 22.41 -17.14
CA SER A 433 -7.55 23.69 -17.09
C SER A 433 -6.81 24.03 -18.38
N ASP A 434 -6.18 23.06 -19.04
CA ASP A 434 -5.48 23.27 -20.31
C ASP A 434 -6.45 23.70 -21.41
N ARG A 435 -7.71 23.22 -21.36
CA ARG A 435 -8.79 23.65 -22.27
C ARG A 435 -9.23 25.10 -22.04
N LEU A 436 -9.29 25.55 -20.78
CA LEU A 436 -9.88 26.83 -20.41
C LEU A 436 -8.87 27.97 -20.25
N LEU A 437 -7.69 27.68 -19.69
CA LEU A 437 -6.66 28.65 -19.33
C LEU A 437 -5.43 28.58 -20.24
N GLY A 438 -5.34 27.55 -21.10
CA GLY A 438 -4.16 27.25 -21.90
C GLY A 438 -3.20 26.29 -21.20
N ILE A 439 -2.36 25.66 -22.01
CA ILE A 439 -1.48 24.55 -21.61
C ILE A 439 -0.53 24.99 -20.49
N GLY A 440 -0.55 24.25 -19.38
CA GLY A 440 0.48 24.33 -18.33
C GLY A 440 0.24 25.37 -17.24
N ALA A 441 -0.79 26.23 -17.36
CA ALA A 441 -1.08 27.26 -16.36
C ALA A 441 -1.35 26.66 -14.96
N MET A 442 -2.21 25.66 -14.87
CA MET A 442 -2.52 24.98 -13.60
C MET A 442 -1.32 24.18 -13.08
N SER A 443 -0.54 23.57 -13.97
CA SER A 443 0.68 22.83 -13.60
C SER A 443 1.70 23.75 -12.91
N GLU A 444 1.87 24.98 -13.41
CA GLU A 444 2.75 25.96 -12.78
C GLU A 444 2.26 26.40 -11.40
N LEU A 445 0.93 26.58 -11.25
CA LEU A 445 0.33 26.89 -9.95
C LEU A 445 0.53 25.75 -8.94
N LEU A 446 0.26 24.51 -9.33
CA LEU A 446 0.51 23.34 -8.50
C LEU A 446 1.99 23.19 -8.15
N ALA A 447 2.89 23.53 -9.08
CA ALA A 447 4.32 23.53 -8.82
C ALA A 447 4.75 24.62 -7.82
N SER A 448 4.14 25.81 -7.90
CA SER A 448 4.34 26.87 -6.90
C SER A 448 3.86 26.43 -5.53
N LEU A 449 2.65 25.86 -5.46
CA LEU A 449 2.07 25.29 -4.27
C LEU A 449 2.88 24.10 -3.74
N ALA A 450 3.53 23.30 -4.58
CA ALA A 450 4.41 22.25 -4.10
C ALA A 450 5.66 22.82 -3.38
N ARG A 451 6.17 23.97 -3.82
CA ARG A 451 7.42 24.58 -3.32
C ARG A 451 7.23 25.60 -2.20
N ARG A 452 6.17 26.41 -2.25
CA ARG A 452 5.98 27.62 -1.42
C ARG A 452 4.71 27.50 -0.59
N ARG A 453 4.77 26.69 0.47
CA ARG A 453 3.65 26.52 1.41
C ARG A 453 3.94 27.23 2.73
N GLY A 454 2.88 27.77 3.34
CA GLY A 454 2.94 28.17 4.73
C GLY A 454 3.20 26.96 5.64
N PRO A 455 3.73 27.17 6.85
CA PRO A 455 4.05 26.07 7.78
C PRO A 455 2.81 25.22 8.15
N ASP A 456 1.62 25.81 8.12
CA ASP A 456 0.34 25.17 8.49
C ASP A 456 -0.50 24.75 7.25
N ALA A 457 0.07 24.82 6.05
CA ALA A 457 -0.62 24.47 4.81
C ALA A 457 -0.26 23.04 4.38
N HIS A 458 -1.24 22.16 4.42
CA HIS A 458 -1.12 20.74 4.06
C HIS A 458 -1.76 20.46 2.71
N VAL A 459 -1.21 19.51 1.96
CA VAL A 459 -1.73 19.17 0.64
C VAL A 459 -1.68 17.68 0.39
N VAL A 460 -2.74 17.15 -0.21
CA VAL A 460 -2.81 15.81 -0.77
C VAL A 460 -3.26 15.90 -2.21
N LEU A 461 -2.44 15.41 -3.13
CA LEU A 461 -2.71 15.40 -4.57
C LEU A 461 -2.88 13.96 -5.02
N THR A 462 -4.02 13.60 -5.61
CA THR A 462 -4.24 12.25 -6.15
C THR A 462 -4.18 12.25 -7.67
N GLY A 463 -3.62 11.20 -8.25
CA GLY A 463 -3.51 11.10 -9.70
C GLY A 463 -3.09 9.72 -10.21
N SER A 464 -2.97 9.61 -11.51
CA SER A 464 -2.44 8.44 -12.22
C SER A 464 -0.95 8.22 -11.90
N ALA A 465 -0.41 7.04 -12.17
CA ALA A 465 1.02 6.78 -12.01
C ALA A 465 1.89 7.69 -12.89
N THR A 466 1.39 8.13 -14.05
CA THR A 466 2.10 9.07 -14.93
C THR A 466 2.31 10.44 -14.30
N LEU A 467 1.46 10.86 -13.35
CA LEU A 467 1.62 12.13 -12.65
C LEU A 467 2.94 12.18 -11.88
N ALA A 468 3.45 11.05 -11.39
CA ALA A 468 4.73 10.97 -10.68
C ALA A 468 5.95 11.36 -11.54
N THR A 469 5.80 11.38 -12.87
CA THR A 469 6.87 11.83 -13.79
C THR A 469 6.97 13.34 -13.90
N ALA A 470 5.96 14.09 -13.45
CA ALA A 470 5.96 15.54 -13.51
C ALA A 470 6.98 16.10 -12.52
N ARG A 471 7.96 16.87 -13.02
CA ARG A 471 9.12 17.37 -12.22
C ARG A 471 8.75 18.06 -10.92
N TRP A 472 7.64 18.79 -10.90
CA TRP A 472 7.21 19.53 -9.72
C TRP A 472 6.71 18.63 -8.59
N THR A 473 6.31 17.39 -8.89
CA THR A 473 5.85 16.45 -7.86
C THR A 473 6.98 16.00 -6.94
N HIS A 474 8.24 16.02 -7.38
CA HIS A 474 9.41 15.75 -6.51
C HIS A 474 9.58 16.76 -5.37
N SER A 475 8.89 17.91 -5.42
CA SER A 475 8.88 18.87 -4.30
C SER A 475 7.90 18.46 -3.20
N LEU A 476 7.07 17.43 -3.42
CA LEU A 476 6.20 16.84 -2.40
C LEU A 476 7.03 15.88 -1.56
N ARG A 477 6.92 15.97 -0.23
CA ARG A 477 7.71 15.15 0.69
C ARG A 477 7.30 13.68 0.65
N GLN A 478 6.00 13.41 0.69
CA GLN A 478 5.49 12.05 0.73
C GLN A 478 5.01 11.62 -0.65
N HIS A 479 5.50 10.48 -1.12
CA HIS A 479 5.03 9.82 -2.34
C HIS A 479 4.39 8.49 -1.94
N ILE A 480 3.08 8.41 -2.11
CA ILE A 480 2.26 7.27 -1.71
C ILE A 480 1.80 6.56 -2.97
N VAL A 481 2.24 5.31 -3.13
CA VAL A 481 1.93 4.51 -4.32
C VAL A 481 1.00 3.37 -3.93
N LEU A 482 -0.23 3.42 -4.44
CA LEU A 482 -1.25 2.38 -4.38
C LEU A 482 -1.14 1.45 -5.59
N PRO A 483 -1.84 0.29 -5.61
CA PRO A 483 -1.79 -0.67 -6.71
C PRO A 483 -1.78 -0.04 -8.10
N ILE A 484 -0.80 -0.44 -8.92
CA ILE A 484 -0.64 -0.06 -10.32
C ILE A 484 -0.97 -1.24 -11.23
N ARG A 485 -1.48 -0.99 -12.44
CA ARG A 485 -1.96 -2.06 -13.33
C ARG A 485 -0.86 -2.69 -14.17
N HIS A 486 0.12 -1.89 -14.57
CA HIS A 486 1.15 -2.32 -15.50
C HIS A 486 2.53 -2.20 -14.87
N PRO A 487 3.38 -3.24 -14.92
CA PRO A 487 4.74 -3.20 -14.39
C PRO A 487 5.60 -2.07 -14.96
N MET A 488 5.32 -1.61 -16.18
CA MET A 488 6.01 -0.46 -16.78
C MET A 488 5.74 0.86 -16.03
N GLU A 489 4.60 0.98 -15.34
CA GLU A 489 4.29 2.14 -14.50
C GLU A 489 5.14 2.15 -13.22
N ALA A 490 5.65 1.00 -12.77
CA ALA A 490 6.47 0.89 -11.56
C ALA A 490 7.73 1.76 -11.64
N ALA A 491 8.34 1.82 -12.83
CA ALA A 491 9.51 2.65 -13.09
C ALA A 491 9.21 4.14 -12.95
N HIS A 492 8.01 4.60 -13.31
CA HIS A 492 7.61 6.01 -13.18
C HIS A 492 7.48 6.45 -11.73
N VAL A 493 7.19 5.52 -10.82
CA VAL A 493 6.98 5.77 -9.40
C VAL A 493 8.16 5.30 -8.53
N GLY A 494 9.24 4.82 -9.16
CA GLY A 494 10.46 4.38 -8.47
C GLY A 494 10.30 3.08 -7.68
N LEU A 495 9.31 2.25 -8.01
CA LEU A 495 9.11 0.95 -7.36
C LEU A 495 9.80 -0.18 -8.11
N THR A 496 10.31 -1.14 -7.34
CA THR A 496 10.73 -2.45 -7.87
C THR A 496 9.52 -3.34 -8.13
N THR A 497 9.66 -4.38 -8.96
CA THR A 497 8.61 -5.39 -9.18
C THR A 497 8.13 -6.00 -7.85
N ARG A 498 9.07 -6.30 -6.94
CA ARG A 498 8.77 -6.86 -5.61
C ARG A 498 7.83 -5.96 -4.80
N GLN A 499 8.09 -4.66 -4.79
CA GLN A 499 7.25 -3.69 -4.07
C GLN A 499 5.87 -3.51 -4.71
N CYS A 500 5.75 -3.76 -6.01
CA CYS A 500 4.45 -3.74 -6.69
C CYS A 500 3.59 -4.95 -6.29
N ASP A 501 4.21 -6.12 -6.13
CA ASP A 501 3.54 -7.31 -5.60
C ASP A 501 3.01 -7.06 -4.18
N ASP A 502 3.72 -6.26 -3.38
CA ASP A 502 3.35 -5.99 -1.99
C ASP A 502 2.08 -5.11 -1.83
N ILE A 503 1.65 -4.44 -2.91
CA ILE A 503 0.50 -3.52 -2.95
C ILE A 503 -0.59 -4.02 -3.89
N ASP A 504 -0.88 -5.32 -3.83
CA ASP A 504 -1.81 -6.05 -4.69
C ASP A 504 -3.30 -5.65 -4.58
N ARG A 505 -3.70 -4.99 -3.49
CA ARG A 505 -5.12 -4.74 -3.16
C ARG A 505 -5.41 -3.30 -2.76
N PRO A 506 -6.66 -2.82 -2.93
CA PRO A 506 -7.01 -1.45 -2.63
C PRO A 506 -6.68 -1.03 -1.20
N GLY A 507 -6.11 0.17 -1.03
CA GLY A 507 -5.75 0.70 0.28
C GLY A 507 -4.39 0.23 0.82
N ARG A 508 -3.78 -0.83 0.27
CA ARG A 508 -2.35 -1.11 0.48
C ARG A 508 -1.51 -0.17 -0.37
N ALA A 509 -0.44 0.35 0.21
CA ALA A 509 0.42 1.30 -0.46
C ALA A 509 1.87 1.20 0.01
N ILE A 510 2.80 1.65 -0.83
CA ILE A 510 4.15 1.99 -0.41
C ILE A 510 4.15 3.48 -0.07
N TRP A 511 4.42 3.80 1.19
CA TRP A 511 4.68 5.15 1.67
C TRP A 511 6.17 5.46 1.52
N MET A 512 6.51 6.41 0.67
CA MET A 512 7.88 6.86 0.45
C MET A 512 8.08 8.25 1.04
N GLU A 513 9.07 8.38 1.93
CA GLU A 513 9.42 9.63 2.59
C GLU A 513 10.91 9.60 2.98
N ASP A 514 11.64 10.67 2.67
CA ASP A 514 13.07 10.83 3.00
C ASP A 514 13.97 9.63 2.58
N GLY A 515 13.64 8.99 1.46
CA GLY A 515 14.37 7.83 0.93
C GLY A 515 14.02 6.49 1.61
N HIS A 516 13.06 6.49 2.52
CA HIS A 516 12.54 5.30 3.19
C HIS A 516 11.21 4.87 2.57
N ASN A 517 11.11 3.59 2.24
CA ASN A 517 9.90 2.97 1.70
C ASN A 517 9.29 2.07 2.76
N SER A 518 8.02 2.31 3.11
CA SER A 518 7.30 1.50 4.10
C SER A 518 6.00 0.96 3.51
N LEU A 519 5.71 -0.32 3.73
CA LEU A 519 4.42 -0.89 3.39
C LEU A 519 3.36 -0.41 4.39
N VAL A 520 2.27 0.15 3.90
CA VAL A 520 1.17 0.68 4.70
C VAL A 520 -0.19 0.22 4.20
N HIS A 521 -1.19 0.28 5.07
CA HIS A 521 -2.59 0.04 4.71
C HIS A 521 -3.45 1.15 5.31
N PHE A 522 -4.13 1.91 4.46
CA PHE A 522 -5.04 2.98 4.88
C PHE A 522 -6.34 2.43 5.48
N ALA A 523 -6.76 2.99 6.61
CA ALA A 523 -8.07 2.70 7.17
C ALA A 523 -9.17 3.31 6.30
N THR A 524 -10.30 2.61 6.18
CA THR A 524 -11.44 3.06 5.37
C THR A 524 -12.30 4.03 6.18
N PRO A 525 -12.35 5.34 5.81
CA PRO A 525 -13.15 6.32 6.54
C PRO A 525 -14.65 6.06 6.37
N PRO A 526 -15.48 6.30 7.40
CA PRO A 526 -16.93 6.16 7.28
C PRO A 526 -17.48 7.19 6.28
N SER A 527 -18.63 6.89 5.67
CA SER A 527 -19.31 7.83 4.75
C SER A 527 -20.10 8.93 5.48
N VAL A 528 -19.95 9.08 6.80
CA VAL A 528 -20.72 10.00 7.65
C VAL A 528 -19.86 11.18 8.09
N THR A 529 -20.41 12.38 8.08
CA THR A 529 -19.75 13.61 8.54
C THR A 529 -19.26 13.46 10.00
N PRO A 530 -18.01 13.83 10.33
CA PRO A 530 -17.55 13.78 11.72
C PRO A 530 -18.37 14.72 12.60
N ALA A 531 -18.71 14.29 13.82
CA ALA A 531 -19.31 15.18 14.82
C ALA A 531 -18.26 16.24 15.17
N ARG A 532 -18.52 17.51 14.82
CA ARG A 532 -17.63 18.62 15.13
C ARG A 532 -17.52 18.78 16.65
N ALA A 533 -16.30 18.91 17.17
CA ALA A 533 -16.09 19.54 18.47
C ALA A 533 -16.58 20.99 18.34
N THR A 534 -17.69 21.31 19.00
CA THR A 534 -18.22 22.65 19.10
C THR A 534 -17.33 23.47 20.03
N ASP A 535 -16.25 24.06 19.52
CA ASP A 535 -15.77 25.39 19.92
C ASP A 535 -14.46 25.74 19.19
N SER A 536 -14.55 26.64 18.20
CA SER A 536 -13.61 27.75 17.98
C SER A 536 -13.98 28.46 16.67
N SER A 537 -14.59 29.65 16.82
CA SER A 537 -14.60 30.78 15.88
C SER A 537 -14.65 30.45 14.38
N HIS A 538 -15.89 30.32 13.89
CA HIS A 538 -16.35 30.50 12.50
C HIS A 538 -15.56 29.78 11.38
N PRO A 539 -16.15 28.79 10.68
CA PRO A 539 -15.73 28.55 9.31
C PRO A 539 -15.93 29.87 8.56
N ILE A 540 -14.84 30.45 8.04
CA ILE A 540 -14.96 31.53 7.07
C ILE A 540 -15.57 30.92 5.81
N VAL A 541 -16.89 30.89 5.76
CA VAL A 541 -17.62 30.85 4.52
C VAL A 541 -17.40 32.23 3.91
N VAL A 542 -16.40 32.38 3.03
CA VAL A 542 -16.40 33.51 2.10
C VAL A 542 -17.39 33.13 1.01
N PRO A 543 -18.63 33.66 0.99
CA PRO A 543 -19.43 33.55 -0.20
C PRO A 543 -18.67 34.31 -1.30
N LEU A 544 -18.33 33.61 -2.38
CA LEU A 544 -18.10 34.28 -3.65
C LEU A 544 -19.42 34.94 -4.03
N ARG A 545 -19.59 36.20 -3.63
CA ARG A 545 -20.73 37.00 -4.05
C ARG A 545 -20.51 37.35 -5.51
N GLU A 546 -21.13 36.58 -6.39
CA GLU A 546 -21.54 37.09 -7.70
C GLU A 546 -22.23 38.44 -7.52
N PRO A 547 -22.14 39.38 -8.49
CA PRO A 547 -23.01 40.54 -8.47
C PRO A 547 -24.46 40.01 -8.32
N PRO A 548 -25.26 40.57 -7.40
CA PRO A 548 -26.59 40.04 -7.13
C PRO A 548 -27.37 39.93 -8.45
N PRO A 549 -28.17 38.88 -8.67
CA PRO A 549 -28.92 38.67 -9.92
C PRO A 549 -29.87 39.83 -10.25
N HIS A 550 -30.11 40.73 -9.29
CA HIS A 550 -30.93 41.93 -9.40
C HIS A 550 -30.13 43.25 -9.51
N SER A 551 -28.81 43.23 -9.72
CA SER A 551 -28.10 44.46 -10.12
C SER A 551 -28.60 44.87 -11.49
N SER A 552 -28.96 46.15 -11.63
CA SER A 552 -29.58 46.71 -12.83
C SER A 552 -28.84 46.30 -14.11
N ALA A 553 -29.62 46.02 -15.15
CA ALA A 553 -29.24 45.69 -16.53
C ALA A 553 -28.00 46.45 -17.09
N ASP A 554 -27.85 47.71 -16.66
CA ASP A 554 -26.77 48.63 -17.02
C ASP A 554 -25.40 48.30 -16.41
N VAL A 555 -25.29 47.37 -15.44
CA VAL A 555 -24.03 47.00 -14.77
C VAL A 555 -23.30 45.87 -15.52
N ILE A 556 -22.08 46.15 -15.98
CA ILE A 556 -21.23 45.23 -16.75
C ILE A 556 -20.08 44.61 -15.95
N ALA A 557 -19.62 45.26 -14.88
CA ALA A 557 -18.54 44.79 -14.03
C ALA A 557 -18.59 45.45 -12.64
N MET A 558 -17.83 44.90 -11.69
CA MET A 558 -17.57 45.50 -10.38
C MET A 558 -16.10 45.95 -10.34
N THR A 559 -15.83 47.16 -9.86
CA THR A 559 -14.45 47.62 -9.60
C THR A 559 -13.95 47.07 -8.27
N THR A 560 -12.68 46.67 -8.21
CA THR A 560 -11.98 46.40 -6.94
C THR A 560 -10.97 47.52 -6.67
N PRO A 561 -10.71 47.89 -5.40
CA PRO A 561 -11.24 47.31 -4.16
C PRO A 561 -12.58 47.91 -3.68
N GLU A 562 -13.06 48.98 -4.31
CA GLU A 562 -14.18 49.80 -3.82
C GLU A 562 -15.58 49.19 -4.05
N ASN A 563 -15.68 48.07 -4.77
CA ASN A 563 -16.96 47.42 -5.13
C ASN A 563 -17.97 48.37 -5.80
N ALA A 564 -17.49 49.34 -6.59
CA ALA A 564 -18.36 50.25 -7.30
C ALA A 564 -18.86 49.57 -8.61
N PRO A 565 -20.18 49.59 -8.90
CA PRO A 565 -20.71 49.02 -10.12
C PRO A 565 -20.29 49.86 -11.33
N LEU A 566 -19.64 49.23 -12.32
CA LEU A 566 -19.34 49.84 -13.60
C LEU A 566 -20.59 49.78 -14.48
N ARG A 567 -21.19 50.95 -14.71
CA ARG A 567 -22.44 51.10 -15.48
C ARG A 567 -22.20 51.64 -16.89
N ILE A 568 -22.97 51.14 -17.86
CA ILE A 568 -23.09 51.78 -19.16
C ILE A 568 -23.97 53.03 -19.01
N THR A 569 -23.40 54.20 -19.31
CA THR A 569 -24.11 55.48 -19.33
C THR A 569 -24.52 55.84 -20.75
N LYS A 570 -25.70 56.46 -20.92
CA LYS A 570 -26.18 57.00 -22.20
C LYS A 570 -25.09 57.89 -22.83
N HIS A 571 -24.87 57.74 -24.13
CA HIS A 571 -23.91 58.52 -24.95
C HIS A 571 -22.40 58.32 -24.70
N ARG A 572 -21.98 57.40 -23.82
CA ARG A 572 -20.55 57.09 -23.64
C ARG A 572 -20.10 56.04 -24.66
N SER A 573 -18.90 56.19 -25.23
CA SER A 573 -18.28 55.16 -26.08
C SER A 573 -17.36 54.26 -25.24
N TRP A 574 -17.12 53.02 -25.71
CA TRP A 574 -16.25 52.05 -25.05
C TRP A 574 -15.24 51.43 -26.01
N ILE A 575 -14.04 51.16 -25.50
CA ILE A 575 -13.04 50.32 -26.17
C ILE A 575 -12.86 49.07 -25.32
N VAL A 576 -13.01 47.89 -25.92
CA VAL A 576 -12.76 46.59 -25.29
C VAL A 576 -11.55 45.95 -25.97
N ALA A 577 -10.41 46.00 -25.29
CA ALA A 577 -9.18 45.37 -25.73
C ALA A 577 -9.12 43.92 -25.20
N CYS A 578 -9.35 42.94 -26.07
CA CYS A 578 -9.32 41.52 -25.72
C CYS A 578 -8.81 40.70 -26.92
N ALA A 579 -7.95 39.71 -26.67
CA ALA A 579 -7.52 38.78 -27.71
C ALA A 579 -8.74 38.07 -28.35
N PRO A 580 -8.69 37.72 -29.65
CA PRO A 580 -9.74 36.94 -30.30
C PRO A 580 -9.98 35.63 -29.55
N GLY A 581 -11.25 35.29 -29.26
CA GLY A 581 -11.59 34.06 -28.55
C GLY A 581 -12.93 34.12 -27.80
N PRO A 582 -13.28 33.06 -27.04
CA PRO A 582 -14.58 32.92 -26.37
C PRO A 582 -14.90 34.05 -25.37
N LEU A 583 -13.87 34.57 -24.71
CA LEU A 583 -13.98 35.70 -23.79
C LEU A 583 -14.43 36.99 -24.50
N ARG A 584 -13.89 37.25 -25.70
CA ARG A 584 -14.26 38.42 -26.52
C ARG A 584 -15.72 38.36 -26.94
N GLU A 585 -16.19 37.18 -27.34
CA GLU A 585 -17.58 36.98 -27.76
C GLU A 585 -18.55 37.11 -26.57
N SER A 586 -18.15 36.58 -25.41
CA SER A 586 -18.90 36.75 -24.15
C SER A 586 -19.01 38.22 -23.75
N LEU A 587 -17.91 38.98 -23.85
CA LEU A 587 -17.88 40.41 -23.57
C LEU A 587 -18.72 41.20 -24.57
N ARG A 588 -18.69 40.83 -25.84
CA ARG A 588 -19.56 41.39 -26.87
C ARG A 588 -21.01 41.21 -26.47
N ALA A 589 -21.44 40.00 -26.11
CA ALA A 589 -22.81 39.74 -25.69
C ALA A 589 -23.25 40.58 -24.48
N VAL A 590 -22.41 40.66 -23.44
CA VAL A 590 -22.69 41.44 -22.21
C VAL A 590 -22.83 42.93 -22.49
N VAL A 591 -21.89 43.51 -23.25
CA VAL A 591 -21.92 44.95 -23.55
C VAL A 591 -23.06 45.31 -24.49
N THR A 592 -23.35 44.45 -25.48
CA THR A 592 -24.48 44.65 -26.42
C THR A 592 -25.79 44.71 -25.67
N ARG A 593 -26.03 43.70 -24.83
CA ARG A 593 -27.24 43.60 -24.02
C ARG A 593 -27.44 44.82 -23.11
N ALA A 594 -26.38 45.28 -22.47
CA ALA A 594 -26.46 46.44 -21.59
C ALA A 594 -26.79 47.74 -22.34
N TYR A 595 -26.41 47.89 -23.62
CA TYR A 595 -26.85 49.02 -24.46
C TYR A 595 -28.31 48.91 -24.92
N ASP A 596 -28.74 47.70 -25.30
CA ASP A 596 -30.13 47.44 -25.69
C ASP A 596 -31.09 47.75 -24.53
N GLU A 597 -30.73 47.35 -23.31
CA GLU A 597 -31.54 47.57 -22.11
C GLU A 597 -31.59 49.06 -21.68
N VAL A 598 -30.58 49.87 -22.03
CA VAL A 598 -30.56 51.33 -21.80
C VAL A 598 -31.36 52.11 -22.88
N GLY A 599 -31.87 51.41 -23.91
CA GLY A 599 -32.76 51.97 -24.93
C GLY A 599 -32.04 52.77 -26.02
N GLN A 600 -30.74 52.53 -26.24
CA GLN A 600 -29.97 53.11 -27.33
C GLN A 600 -29.07 52.04 -27.97
N PRO A 601 -29.33 51.61 -29.22
CA PRO A 601 -28.44 50.69 -29.90
C PRO A 601 -27.08 51.37 -30.15
N ALA A 602 -26.01 50.79 -29.60
CA ALA A 602 -24.64 51.19 -29.89
C ALA A 602 -24.17 50.57 -31.20
N SER A 603 -23.34 51.29 -31.95
CA SER A 603 -22.65 50.71 -33.10
C SER A 603 -21.45 49.92 -32.62
N ILE A 604 -21.50 48.60 -32.78
CA ILE A 604 -20.43 47.68 -32.40
C ILE A 604 -19.49 47.51 -33.59
N ILE A 605 -18.21 47.79 -33.38
CA ILE A 605 -17.17 47.68 -34.42
C ILE A 605 -16.10 46.70 -33.93
N ASP A 606 -15.78 45.72 -34.76
CA ASP A 606 -14.59 44.89 -34.58
C ASP A 606 -13.45 45.44 -35.43
N LEU A 607 -12.40 45.94 -34.79
CA LEU A 607 -11.27 46.51 -35.52
C LEU A 607 -10.32 45.46 -36.04
N ASP A 608 -10.31 44.22 -35.53
CA ASP A 608 -9.24 43.25 -35.84
C ASP A 608 -9.30 42.65 -37.26
N GLY A 609 -10.06 43.24 -38.19
CA GLY A 609 -10.14 42.83 -39.60
C GLY A 609 -10.42 43.93 -40.63
N THR A 610 -10.50 45.21 -40.25
CA THR A 610 -10.89 46.32 -41.15
C THR A 610 -10.13 47.62 -40.83
N ASP A 611 -10.04 48.52 -41.82
CA ASP A 611 -9.57 49.90 -41.62
C ASP A 611 -10.61 50.73 -40.85
N ILE A 612 -10.13 51.79 -40.17
CA ILE A 612 -10.93 52.66 -39.29
C ILE A 612 -12.18 53.16 -40.04
N PRO A 613 -13.40 52.73 -39.68
CA PRO A 613 -14.60 53.06 -40.44
C PRO A 613 -14.93 54.56 -40.38
N SER A 614 -15.55 55.12 -41.42
CA SER A 614 -16.11 56.48 -41.43
C SER A 614 -17.22 56.73 -40.38
N ALA A 615 -17.61 55.69 -39.63
CA ALA A 615 -18.61 55.70 -38.57
C ALA A 615 -18.27 56.60 -37.35
N PHE A 616 -17.01 57.05 -37.22
CA PHE A 616 -16.58 57.95 -36.14
C PHE A 616 -17.24 59.34 -36.18
N THR A 617 -17.95 59.71 -37.24
CA THR A 617 -18.62 61.02 -37.39
C THR A 617 -20.08 61.05 -36.91
N SER A 618 -20.66 59.92 -36.51
CA SER A 618 -22.05 59.86 -36.06
C SER A 618 -22.18 60.07 -34.54
N HIS A 619 -23.13 60.90 -34.09
CA HIS A 619 -23.38 61.23 -32.67
C HIS A 619 -24.03 60.06 -31.86
N ARG A 620 -23.66 58.81 -32.12
CA ARG A 620 -24.11 57.61 -31.40
C ARG A 620 -22.97 57.02 -30.55
N ALA A 621 -23.32 56.37 -29.44
CA ALA A 621 -22.35 55.63 -28.64
C ALA A 621 -21.70 54.51 -29.46
N LEU A 622 -20.36 54.43 -29.41
CA LEU A 622 -19.57 53.45 -30.16
C LEU A 622 -18.95 52.42 -29.21
N VAL A 623 -19.04 51.13 -29.55
CA VAL A 623 -18.33 50.06 -28.82
C VAL A 623 -17.34 49.40 -29.76
N VAL A 624 -16.06 49.50 -29.43
CA VAL A 624 -14.96 49.07 -30.29
C VAL A 624 -14.24 47.88 -29.68
N PHE A 625 -14.23 46.75 -30.36
CA PHE A 625 -13.44 45.57 -29.98
C PHE A 625 -12.12 45.55 -30.75
N THR A 626 -11.00 45.35 -30.05
CA THR A 626 -9.68 45.27 -30.68
C THR A 626 -8.73 44.41 -29.85
N SER A 627 -7.61 44.00 -30.42
CA SER A 627 -6.56 43.29 -29.71
C SER A 627 -5.73 44.26 -28.84
N PRO A 628 -5.22 43.80 -27.68
CA PRO A 628 -4.26 44.54 -26.85
C PRO A 628 -3.12 45.19 -27.66
N SER A 629 -2.56 44.44 -28.60
CA SER A 629 -1.43 44.84 -29.46
C SER A 629 -1.78 46.00 -30.39
N ARG A 630 -2.98 46.00 -30.98
CA ARG A 630 -3.43 47.01 -31.93
C ARG A 630 -3.86 48.30 -31.26
N LEU A 631 -4.46 48.21 -30.06
CA LEU A 631 -4.75 49.39 -29.24
C LEU A 631 -3.48 50.19 -28.90
N ARG A 632 -2.33 49.52 -28.72
CA ARG A 632 -1.05 50.18 -28.44
C ARG A 632 -0.42 50.90 -29.64
N GLN A 633 -0.58 50.36 -30.85
CA GLN A 633 0.11 50.86 -32.04
C GLN A 633 -0.49 52.15 -32.59
N THR A 634 -1.66 52.58 -32.10
CA THR A 634 -2.39 53.72 -32.67
C THR A 634 -1.98 55.02 -31.99
N TYR A 635 -1.01 55.74 -32.56
CA TYR A 635 -0.50 57.01 -32.02
C TYR A 635 -1.15 58.28 -32.63
N ALA A 636 -2.02 58.15 -33.64
CA ALA A 636 -2.80 59.25 -34.21
C ALA A 636 -4.10 58.75 -34.85
N GLY A 637 -5.16 59.57 -34.86
CA GLY A 637 -6.43 59.29 -35.53
C GLY A 637 -7.64 59.08 -34.59
N PRO A 638 -8.80 58.66 -35.13
CA PRO A 638 -10.08 58.63 -34.41
C PRO A 638 -10.09 57.75 -33.14
N LEU A 639 -9.24 56.72 -33.09
CA LEU A 639 -9.07 55.86 -31.91
C LEU A 639 -8.33 56.57 -30.75
N HIS A 640 -7.43 57.51 -31.04
CA HIS A 640 -6.82 58.34 -30.00
C HIS A 640 -7.87 59.27 -29.38
N GLU A 641 -8.68 59.92 -30.21
CA GLU A 641 -9.74 60.84 -29.76
C GLU A 641 -10.82 60.09 -28.96
N LEU A 642 -11.11 58.84 -29.36
CA LEU A 642 -12.01 57.96 -28.61
C LEU A 642 -11.37 57.48 -27.30
N ARG A 643 -10.07 57.17 -27.26
CA ARG A 643 -9.37 56.76 -26.02
C ARG A 643 -9.43 57.83 -24.93
N GLU A 644 -9.36 59.10 -25.29
CA GLU A 644 -9.46 60.23 -24.35
C GLU A 644 -10.88 60.39 -23.77
N ASN A 645 -11.91 60.01 -24.54
CA ASN A 645 -13.32 60.28 -24.22
C ASN A 645 -14.15 59.03 -23.85
N ALA A 646 -13.64 57.82 -24.13
CA ALA A 646 -14.29 56.53 -23.91
C ALA A 646 -13.92 55.89 -22.56
N GLY A 647 -14.74 54.95 -22.10
CA GLY A 647 -14.29 53.97 -21.11
C GLY A 647 -13.47 52.87 -21.79
N VAL A 648 -12.26 52.58 -21.31
CA VAL A 648 -11.43 51.50 -21.89
C VAL A 648 -11.44 50.30 -20.95
N ILE A 649 -11.82 49.13 -21.46
CA ILE A 649 -11.76 47.85 -20.76
C ILE A 649 -10.67 47.02 -21.43
N VAL A 650 -9.67 46.58 -20.66
CA VAL A 650 -8.58 45.74 -21.15
C VAL A 650 -8.65 44.38 -20.47
N CYS A 651 -8.81 43.31 -21.25
CA CYS A 651 -8.83 41.93 -20.79
C CYS A 651 -7.68 41.19 -21.50
N ALA A 652 -6.56 41.03 -20.80
CA ALA A 652 -5.33 40.43 -21.36
C ALA A 652 -4.56 39.68 -20.26
N HIS A 653 -3.60 38.83 -20.66
CA HIS A 653 -2.70 38.18 -19.71
C HIS A 653 -1.76 39.21 -19.03
N ASP A 654 -1.23 38.86 -17.85
CA ASP A 654 -0.53 39.79 -16.94
C ASP A 654 0.67 40.53 -17.60
N SER A 655 1.38 39.85 -18.50
CA SER A 655 2.50 40.43 -19.29
C SER A 655 2.04 41.47 -20.33
N GLU A 656 0.82 41.31 -20.88
CA GLU A 656 0.24 42.24 -21.83
C GLU A 656 -0.45 43.43 -21.15
N LEU A 657 -1.00 43.24 -19.95
CA LEU A 657 -1.56 44.35 -19.16
C LEU A 657 -0.47 45.37 -18.77
N ARG A 658 0.69 44.89 -18.31
CA ARG A 658 1.80 45.78 -17.87
C ARG A 658 2.34 46.68 -18.98
N ALA A 659 2.43 46.18 -20.20
CA ALA A 659 2.98 46.96 -21.30
C ALA A 659 1.92 47.80 -22.05
N MET A 660 0.65 47.77 -21.62
CA MET A 660 -0.44 48.62 -22.13
C MET A 660 -0.68 49.90 -21.33
N VAL A 661 -0.17 50.00 -20.11
CA VAL A 661 -0.38 51.17 -19.24
C VAL A 661 0.70 52.21 -19.54
N PRO A 662 0.35 53.41 -20.05
CA PRO A 662 1.34 54.46 -20.30
C PRO A 662 1.96 54.96 -18.99
N PRO A 663 3.23 55.42 -19.02
CA PRO A 663 3.94 55.89 -17.83
C PRO A 663 3.28 57.08 -17.11
N ASP A 664 2.38 57.81 -17.78
CA ASP A 664 1.74 59.03 -17.24
C ASP A 664 0.51 58.75 -16.35
N PHE A 665 0.08 57.49 -16.22
CA PHE A 665 -1.08 57.11 -15.39
C PHE A 665 -0.66 57.01 -13.92
N THR A 666 -1.07 58.02 -13.14
CA THR A 666 -0.42 58.41 -11.88
C THR A 666 -0.80 57.58 -10.65
N HIS A 667 -1.67 56.58 -10.78
CA HIS A 667 -2.10 55.72 -9.67
C HIS A 667 -1.97 54.22 -10.02
N LEU A 668 -0.73 53.77 -10.22
CA LEU A 668 -0.38 52.35 -10.37
C LEU A 668 -0.09 51.63 -9.04
N ALA A 669 -0.07 52.36 -7.90
CA ALA A 669 0.36 51.85 -6.61
C ALA A 669 -0.60 50.84 -5.93
N ALA A 670 -1.78 50.57 -6.52
CA ALA A 670 -2.80 49.67 -5.96
C ALA A 670 -3.07 48.42 -6.80
N LEU A 671 -2.23 48.13 -7.80
CA LEU A 671 -2.32 46.91 -8.60
C LEU A 671 -1.46 45.83 -7.94
N ASP A 672 -2.09 44.96 -7.14
CA ASP A 672 -1.42 43.77 -6.61
C ASP A 672 -1.10 42.81 -7.79
N PRO A 673 0.18 42.57 -8.11
CA PRO A 673 0.61 41.72 -9.22
C PRO A 673 0.31 40.23 -8.99
N SER A 674 -0.28 39.87 -7.85
CA SER A 674 -0.74 38.51 -7.53
C SER A 674 -2.27 38.35 -7.51
N SER A 675 -3.01 39.43 -7.77
CA SER A 675 -4.48 39.45 -7.83
C SER A 675 -4.99 38.96 -9.18
N PRO A 676 -5.97 38.03 -9.24
CA PRO A 676 -6.54 37.55 -10.49
C PRO A 676 -7.54 38.57 -11.05
N ALA A 677 -7.04 39.67 -11.60
CA ALA A 677 -7.89 40.65 -12.27
C ALA A 677 -8.43 40.05 -13.59
N ARG A 678 -9.75 40.06 -13.80
CA ARG A 678 -10.37 39.66 -15.08
C ARG A 678 -10.39 40.80 -16.11
N GLY A 679 -9.71 41.91 -15.81
CA GLY A 679 -9.46 43.03 -16.71
C GLY A 679 -9.13 44.32 -15.96
N LEU A 680 -8.69 45.34 -16.70
CA LEU A 680 -8.49 46.72 -16.23
C LEU A 680 -9.55 47.62 -16.85
N TYR A 681 -10.16 48.48 -16.04
CA TYR A 681 -10.93 49.62 -16.51
C TYR A 681 -10.08 50.87 -16.43
N ILE A 682 -9.87 51.55 -17.55
CA ILE A 682 -9.12 52.79 -17.62
C ILE A 682 -10.09 53.92 -18.00
N SER A 683 -10.11 54.96 -17.18
CA SER A 683 -10.95 56.15 -17.39
C SER A 683 -10.28 57.38 -16.81
N ARG A 684 -10.18 58.47 -17.59
CA ARG A 684 -9.68 59.79 -17.15
C ARG A 684 -8.33 59.72 -16.40
N GLY A 685 -7.38 58.93 -16.89
CA GLY A 685 -6.06 58.82 -16.26
C GLY A 685 -5.96 57.86 -15.06
N VAL A 686 -7.06 57.17 -14.70
CA VAL A 686 -7.11 56.24 -13.56
C VAL A 686 -7.43 54.81 -14.04
N ALA A 687 -6.73 53.82 -13.49
CA ALA A 687 -6.96 52.40 -13.76
C ALA A 687 -7.57 51.71 -12.53
N HIS A 688 -8.66 50.96 -12.75
CA HIS A 688 -9.34 50.15 -11.75
C HIS A 688 -9.31 48.67 -12.15
N GLN A 689 -9.13 47.75 -11.21
CA GLN A 689 -9.27 46.31 -11.47
C GLN A 689 -10.75 45.94 -11.62
N LEU A 690 -11.06 44.99 -12.51
CA LEU A 690 -12.43 44.56 -12.81
C LEU A 690 -12.68 43.08 -12.52
N ALA A 691 -13.89 42.82 -12.02
CA ALA A 691 -14.55 41.53 -12.07
C ALA A 691 -15.75 41.61 -13.04
N LEU A 692 -15.65 40.93 -14.19
CA LEU A 692 -16.66 40.96 -15.25
C LEU A 692 -17.92 40.15 -14.88
N ARG A 693 -19.10 40.67 -15.25
CA ARG A 693 -20.36 39.93 -15.19
C ARG A 693 -20.35 38.81 -16.23
N ARG A 694 -20.64 37.56 -15.82
CA ARG A 694 -20.76 36.43 -16.76
C ARG A 694 -22.06 36.57 -17.57
N PRO A 695 -22.06 36.26 -18.88
CA PRO A 695 -23.33 36.12 -19.61
C PRO A 695 -24.13 34.95 -18.99
N PRO A 696 -25.47 35.05 -18.93
CA PRO A 696 -26.29 33.87 -18.64
C PRO A 696 -26.04 32.83 -19.75
N MET A 697 -25.82 31.58 -19.35
CA MET A 697 -25.77 30.45 -20.31
C MET A 697 -27.13 30.23 -20.96
#